data_AF-A0A0D2JQS8-F1
#
_entry.id   AF-A0A0D2JQS8-F1
#
_cell.length_a   1.000
_cell.length_b   1.000
_cell.length_c   1.000
_cell.angle_alpha   90.00
_cell.angle_beta   90.00
_cell.angle_gamma   90.00
#
_symmetry.space_group_name_H-M   'P 1'
#
loop_
_entity.id
_entity.type
_entity.pdbx_description
1 polymer ?
#
loop_
_entity_poly.entity_id
_entity_poly.type
_entity_poly.pdbx_seq_one_letter_code
_entity_poly.pdbx_strand_id
1 'polypeptide(L)'
;MSTIDTPPKDYPSEITGYAEPWIASPGDDVAIKVSCTEPEYSYRTVRVIQGVQEEHSPVKQLEEISQIPTGVAPGRFQLARSGSYAIVKRLSLPSSLDGVEVSLYFQAWLPQAGHSQAIISNLNAETKTGLAVLINESGLVEAWIGTGSGVDTVQTGFSPARRRWIKLQVVLKGAECSITLQPVVYIVEKAPAASSVQTTLATPAVFVATASTPFSGDLLLAATYADSPTAAFPRATHFFNGRIDSPTISVLKGAAKIVVAKYDFSRNISEDSILDVSGNNFHGVLVNAPTRAVTGHDWNGGESDWTKAKYGYGAIHFHEDDLDDAQWETDFTIKIPQDARSGIYSVEVKSTNGKTSDMITFIVRTPMPQTPATVTGAKVALVLSTFTYLAYANEQISDPNRSSSIDAGPGFDHSSIKRTEDFNRLTRRRDVGLSNYDVHNDDSGTVFSSAKRPILNLRPGYVMWAFERPRELSADSMMIGFLERHKIPYDIVTDHDLHFHGAAALAPYNTVITGSHPEYPTVESYNAYENFARQGGNIMYLGGNGFYWVSALDTARPWRLEVRRGDQGVRTYTLPGPERIMSLNGTQGGLWKSRGRSSHGLFGISFCAEGVGPGVPFKRTEKSLAPEFAWMFKDMSPEELLIGEHGLGGGASGDEIDSFDIKCGSPTNGVVIATSTGHPDAFGIVPEITMFPITKTLGTQTDEIRSDIVYYETDAGGAVFSVGSINWYCSLGWDDYNNNVAKLTENVIREFLARAENKNQQEEARKESVVVSS
;
A
#
# COMPACT_ATOMS: atom_id res chain seq x y z
N MET A 1 4.13 13.22 20.01
CA MET A 1 3.14 13.05 21.09
C MET A 1 3.19 11.60 21.53
N SER A 2 2.94 11.27 22.79
CA SER A 2 3.05 9.88 23.25
C SER A 2 2.04 8.97 22.53
N THR A 3 2.53 7.85 21.99
CA THR A 3 1.73 6.74 21.45
C THR A 3 1.33 5.73 22.53
N ILE A 4 1.93 5.83 23.71
CA ILE A 4 1.65 4.95 24.84
C ILE A 4 0.27 5.29 25.40
N ASP A 5 -0.56 4.26 25.54
CA ASP A 5 -1.94 4.39 26.02
C ASP A 5 -2.27 3.28 27.02
N THR A 6 -3.41 3.40 27.70
CA THR A 6 -3.91 2.30 28.53
C THR A 6 -4.71 1.35 27.64
N PRO A 7 -4.46 0.03 27.70
CA PRO A 7 -5.31 -0.93 27.00
C PRO A 7 -6.79 -0.72 27.36
N PRO A 8 -7.72 -0.83 26.40
CA PRO A 8 -9.14 -0.83 26.71
C PRO A 8 -9.50 -1.85 27.80
N LYS A 9 -10.58 -1.58 28.52
CA LYS A 9 -11.09 -2.56 29.49
C LYS A 9 -11.43 -3.86 28.78
N ASP A 10 -11.07 -5.00 29.37
CA ASP A 10 -11.32 -6.35 28.84
C ASP A 10 -10.58 -6.66 27.51
N TYR A 11 -9.55 -5.87 27.17
CA TYR A 11 -8.71 -6.13 26.00
C TYR A 11 -7.89 -7.42 26.19
N PRO A 12 -7.84 -8.34 25.19
CA PRO A 12 -7.12 -9.60 25.31
C PRO A 12 -5.60 -9.39 25.37
N SER A 13 -4.87 -10.38 25.87
CA SER A 13 -3.41 -10.37 25.83
C SER A 13 -2.91 -10.29 24.38
N GLU A 14 -2.21 -9.23 24.05
CA GLU A 14 -1.74 -8.96 22.68
C GLU A 14 -0.33 -8.41 22.69
N ILE A 15 0.46 -8.86 21.71
CA ILE A 15 1.74 -8.28 21.35
C ILE A 15 1.81 -8.17 19.84
N THR A 16 2.26 -7.03 19.33
CA THR A 16 2.58 -6.83 17.91
C THR A 16 3.59 -5.71 17.73
N GLY A 17 4.09 -5.52 16.51
CA GLY A 17 5.06 -4.49 16.21
C GLY A 17 5.39 -4.36 14.74
N TYR A 18 6.35 -3.48 14.47
CA TYR A 18 6.96 -3.28 13.17
C TYR A 18 8.44 -2.90 13.30
N ALA A 19 9.17 -3.14 12.23
CA ALA A 19 10.57 -2.78 12.07
C ALA A 19 10.70 -1.53 11.20
N GLU A 20 11.67 -0.67 11.50
CA GLU A 20 12.00 0.49 10.69
C GLU A 20 13.53 0.61 10.52
N PRO A 21 14.07 0.52 9.29
CA PRO A 21 13.35 0.22 8.06
C PRO A 21 12.84 -1.24 8.03
N TRP A 22 11.75 -1.48 7.33
CA TRP A 22 11.21 -2.83 7.10
C TRP A 22 11.96 -3.61 5.99
N ILE A 23 12.76 -2.92 5.19
CA ILE A 23 13.72 -3.49 4.24
C ILE A 23 15.09 -2.96 4.64
N ALA A 24 15.95 -3.85 5.10
CA ALA A 24 17.28 -3.54 5.62
C ALA A 24 18.36 -4.26 4.80
N SER A 25 19.59 -3.78 4.90
CA SER A 25 20.78 -4.38 4.30
C SER A 25 21.70 -4.89 5.42
N PRO A 26 22.61 -5.84 5.14
CA PRO A 26 23.69 -6.19 6.05
C PRO A 26 24.41 -4.95 6.59
N GLY A 27 24.58 -4.88 7.91
CA GLY A 27 25.17 -3.72 8.60
C GLY A 27 24.20 -2.62 9.03
N ASP A 28 22.98 -2.58 8.50
CA ASP A 28 21.99 -1.56 8.86
C ASP A 28 21.53 -1.70 10.31
N ASP A 29 21.14 -0.57 10.90
CA ASP A 29 20.44 -0.53 12.19
C ASP A 29 18.92 -0.53 11.94
N VAL A 30 18.21 -1.43 12.62
CA VAL A 30 16.76 -1.61 12.48
C VAL A 30 16.09 -1.35 13.83
N ALA A 31 15.26 -0.31 13.89
CA ALA A 31 14.47 0.04 15.05
C ALA A 31 13.25 -0.89 15.16
N ILE A 32 13.09 -1.54 16.30
CA ILE A 32 11.96 -2.42 16.61
C ILE A 32 11.01 -1.70 17.55
N LYS A 33 9.75 -1.60 17.14
CA LYS A 33 8.69 -0.90 17.85
C LYS A 33 7.61 -1.89 18.23
N VAL A 34 7.29 -1.99 19.51
CA VAL A 34 6.39 -3.03 20.04
C VAL A 34 5.23 -2.41 20.81
N SER A 35 4.02 -2.91 20.57
CA SER A 35 2.85 -2.70 21.41
C SER A 35 2.54 -4.00 22.12
N CYS A 36 2.57 -4.01 23.44
CA CYS A 36 2.33 -5.19 24.27
C CYS A 36 1.43 -4.83 25.46
N THR A 37 0.41 -5.66 25.73
CA THR A 37 -0.48 -5.50 26.89
C THR A 37 0.09 -6.11 28.16
N GLU A 38 1.04 -7.04 28.02
CA GLU A 38 1.68 -7.72 29.16
C GLU A 38 2.87 -6.90 29.69
N PRO A 39 3.26 -7.05 30.97
CA PRO A 39 4.29 -6.19 31.59
C PRO A 39 5.69 -6.30 30.98
N GLU A 40 6.02 -7.43 30.38
CA GLU A 40 7.32 -7.72 29.79
C GLU A 40 7.23 -8.82 28.73
N TYR A 41 8.17 -8.79 27.79
CA TYR A 41 8.30 -9.78 26.73
C TYR A 41 9.77 -10.09 26.44
N SER A 42 10.04 -11.34 26.08
CA SER A 42 11.33 -11.76 25.52
C SER A 42 11.36 -11.55 24.02
N TYR A 43 12.56 -11.33 23.47
CA TYR A 43 12.78 -11.20 22.03
C TYR A 43 14.03 -11.95 21.56
N ARG A 44 13.97 -12.45 20.32
CA ARG A 44 15.12 -12.94 19.56
C ARG A 44 14.93 -12.69 18.06
N THR A 45 16.03 -12.62 17.31
CA THR A 45 15.97 -12.43 15.85
C THR A 45 16.20 -13.75 15.12
N VAL A 46 15.36 -14.03 14.13
CA VAL A 46 15.45 -15.22 13.29
C VAL A 46 15.40 -14.85 11.81
N ARG A 47 16.10 -15.60 10.97
CA ARG A 47 15.80 -15.69 9.53
C ARG A 47 14.72 -16.75 9.34
N VAL A 48 13.67 -16.38 8.63
CA VAL A 48 12.54 -17.27 8.32
C VAL A 48 12.85 -17.97 6.99
N ILE A 49 13.10 -19.27 7.06
CA ILE A 49 13.31 -20.09 5.86
C ILE A 49 11.96 -20.51 5.29
N GLN A 50 11.05 -20.94 6.18
CA GLN A 50 9.67 -21.26 5.87
C GLN A 50 8.85 -20.86 7.11
N GLY A 51 7.76 -20.12 6.93
CA GLY A 51 6.93 -19.62 8.04
C GLY A 51 5.60 -20.33 8.29
N VAL A 52 5.08 -21.07 7.30
CA VAL A 52 3.74 -21.69 7.30
C VAL A 52 3.72 -22.96 8.15
N GLN A 53 2.64 -23.19 8.89
CA GLN A 53 2.45 -24.41 9.67
C GLN A 53 1.01 -24.90 9.57
N GLU A 54 0.74 -25.67 8.52
CA GLU A 54 -0.55 -26.30 8.22
C GLU A 54 -0.34 -27.79 7.94
N GLU A 55 -1.41 -28.56 7.90
CA GLU A 55 -1.36 -29.96 7.45
C GLU A 55 -0.78 -30.03 6.02
N HIS A 56 0.08 -31.01 5.75
CA HIS A 56 0.82 -31.18 4.48
C HIS A 56 1.78 -30.05 4.07
N SER A 57 1.84 -28.93 4.79
CA SER A 57 2.88 -27.92 4.55
C SER A 57 4.26 -28.45 4.95
N PRO A 58 5.36 -27.88 4.42
CA PRO A 58 6.70 -28.18 4.91
C PRO A 58 6.83 -27.81 6.39
N VAL A 59 7.76 -28.43 7.10
CA VAL A 59 7.96 -28.09 8.51
C VAL A 59 8.46 -26.65 8.64
N LYS A 60 7.83 -25.88 9.55
CA LYS A 60 8.28 -24.55 9.92
C LYS A 60 9.76 -24.53 10.28
N GLN A 61 10.53 -23.70 9.58
CA GLN A 61 11.98 -23.64 9.72
C GLN A 61 12.45 -22.21 9.97
N LEU A 62 13.04 -22.01 11.15
CA LEU A 62 13.62 -20.75 11.61
C LEU A 62 15.11 -20.95 11.90
N GLU A 63 15.93 -20.00 11.46
CA GLU A 63 17.36 -19.95 11.75
C GLU A 63 17.62 -18.81 12.73
N GLU A 64 18.10 -19.12 13.94
CA GLU A 64 18.42 -18.10 14.94
C GLU A 64 19.68 -17.33 14.55
N ILE A 65 19.59 -15.99 14.58
CA ILE A 65 20.69 -15.10 14.28
C ILE A 65 21.38 -14.75 15.59
N SER A 66 22.20 -15.68 16.09
CA SER A 66 22.85 -15.60 17.41
C SER A 66 23.81 -14.41 17.57
N GLN A 67 24.23 -13.78 16.47
CA GLN A 67 25.02 -12.55 16.48
C GLN A 67 24.21 -11.33 16.97
N ILE A 68 22.89 -11.36 16.85
CA ILE A 68 22.00 -10.33 17.40
C ILE A 68 21.61 -10.76 18.82
N PRO A 69 21.91 -9.96 19.85
CA PRO A 69 21.57 -10.31 21.22
C PRO A 69 20.07 -10.55 21.42
N THR A 70 19.74 -11.60 22.18
CA THR A 70 18.40 -11.81 22.71
C THR A 70 18.22 -11.02 24.00
N GLY A 71 16.97 -10.78 24.42
CA GLY A 71 16.72 -10.02 25.63
C GLY A 71 15.28 -10.05 26.10
N VAL A 72 15.03 -9.25 27.15
CA VAL A 72 13.71 -8.96 27.69
C VAL A 72 13.51 -7.46 27.69
N ALA A 73 12.31 -7.01 27.33
CA ALA A 73 11.94 -5.59 27.29
C ALA A 73 10.61 -5.36 28.02
N PRO A 74 10.40 -4.16 28.60
CA PRO A 74 9.13 -3.82 29.23
C PRO A 74 8.04 -3.73 28.16
N GLY A 75 6.87 -4.30 28.46
CA GLY A 75 5.71 -4.16 27.59
C GLY A 75 4.98 -2.85 27.85
N ARG A 76 4.54 -2.21 26.76
CA ARG A 76 3.73 -1.00 26.77
C ARG A 76 2.74 -1.06 25.61
N PHE A 77 1.51 -0.64 25.85
CA PHE A 77 0.49 -0.61 24.82
C PHE A 77 0.62 0.67 24.00
N GLN A 78 0.87 0.55 22.70
CA GLN A 78 1.05 1.68 21.79
C GLN A 78 -0.06 1.69 20.75
N LEU A 79 -0.75 2.83 20.63
CA LEU A 79 -1.77 3.08 19.62
C LEU A 79 -1.19 3.94 18.50
N ALA A 80 -1.44 3.54 17.25
CA ALA A 80 -1.17 4.39 16.10
C ALA A 80 -2.13 5.59 16.11
N ARG A 81 -1.66 6.74 15.63
CA ARG A 81 -2.45 7.99 15.63
C ARG A 81 -2.84 8.35 14.20
N SER A 82 -3.94 7.76 13.73
CA SER A 82 -4.55 8.07 12.44
C SER A 82 -5.14 9.49 12.41
N GLY A 83 -5.41 9.96 11.20
CA GLY A 83 -5.98 11.27 10.91
C GLY A 83 -4.99 12.15 10.18
N SER A 84 -5.37 12.60 8.98
CA SER A 84 -4.56 13.51 8.18
C SER A 84 -4.96 14.97 8.38
N TYR A 85 -3.96 15.85 8.31
CA TYR A 85 -4.14 17.29 8.48
C TYR A 85 -2.94 18.05 7.90
N ALA A 86 -3.09 19.35 7.72
CA ALA A 86 -1.97 20.22 7.43
C ALA A 86 -1.61 21.04 8.67
N ILE A 87 -0.32 21.30 8.88
CA ILE A 87 0.16 22.17 9.96
C ILE A 87 1.15 23.20 9.45
N VAL A 88 0.93 24.45 9.86
CA VAL A 88 1.81 25.59 9.61
C VAL A 88 2.27 26.09 10.98
N LYS A 89 3.57 25.96 11.24
CA LYS A 89 4.13 26.32 12.54
C LYS A 89 4.33 27.82 12.66
N ARG A 90 3.92 28.39 13.80
CA ARG A 90 4.24 29.78 14.19
C ARG A 90 3.77 30.82 13.15
N LEU A 91 2.54 30.70 12.65
CA LEU A 91 1.87 31.76 11.93
C LEU A 91 1.80 33.01 12.82
N SER A 92 2.43 34.10 12.39
CA SER A 92 2.44 35.36 13.12
C SER A 92 1.67 36.44 12.36
N LEU A 93 0.88 37.23 13.07
CA LEU A 93 0.22 38.41 12.52
C LEU A 93 0.98 39.70 12.88
N PRO A 94 0.85 40.77 12.08
CA PRO A 94 1.34 42.10 12.45
C PRO A 94 0.79 42.57 13.80
N SER A 95 1.58 43.34 14.56
CA SER A 95 1.20 43.81 15.91
C SER A 95 0.07 44.84 15.96
N SER A 96 -0.29 45.45 14.83
CA SER A 96 -1.35 46.46 14.72
C SER A 96 -2.25 46.14 13.53
N LEU A 97 -3.48 45.69 13.84
CA LEU A 97 -4.54 45.34 12.91
C LEU A 97 -5.91 45.70 13.52
N ASP A 98 -6.88 46.01 12.66
CA ASP A 98 -8.27 46.27 13.06
C ASP A 98 -9.09 44.98 13.10
N GLY A 99 -8.66 43.96 12.34
CA GLY A 99 -9.35 42.68 12.23
C GLY A 99 -8.62 41.66 11.38
N VAL A 100 -9.17 40.45 11.32
CA VAL A 100 -8.68 39.33 10.53
C VAL A 100 -9.82 38.78 9.68
N GLU A 101 -9.51 38.43 8.44
CA GLU A 101 -10.39 37.67 7.57
C GLU A 101 -9.74 36.32 7.23
N VAL A 102 -10.49 35.24 7.40
CA VAL A 102 -10.14 33.90 6.94
C VAL A 102 -11.13 33.49 5.86
N SER A 103 -10.63 33.02 4.71
CA SER A 103 -11.48 32.51 3.63
C SER A 103 -10.88 31.25 3.02
N LEU A 104 -11.73 30.28 2.70
CA LEU A 104 -11.35 29.04 2.01
C LEU A 104 -12.56 28.44 1.30
N TYR A 105 -12.32 27.41 0.51
CA TYR A 105 -13.37 26.51 0.04
C TYR A 105 -13.23 25.18 0.78
N PHE A 106 -14.35 24.60 1.20
CA PHE A 106 -14.38 23.24 1.72
C PHE A 106 -15.52 22.42 1.11
N GLN A 107 -15.37 21.11 1.12
CA GLN A 107 -16.36 20.15 0.66
C GLN A 107 -16.42 19.00 1.66
N ALA A 108 -17.49 18.92 2.45
CA ALA A 108 -17.65 17.85 3.44
C ALA A 108 -18.07 16.54 2.79
N TRP A 109 -17.38 15.44 3.09
CA TRP A 109 -17.70 14.11 2.57
C TRP A 109 -18.42 13.23 3.59
N LEU A 110 -18.18 13.49 4.88
CA LEU A 110 -18.91 12.90 6.01
C LEU A 110 -19.38 14.00 6.99
N PRO A 111 -20.45 14.77 6.67
CA PRO A 111 -20.91 15.87 7.53
C PRO A 111 -21.26 15.45 8.97
N GLN A 112 -21.73 14.21 9.17
CA GLN A 112 -22.05 13.64 10.49
C GLN A 112 -21.13 12.44 10.77
N ALA A 113 -19.91 12.72 11.26
CA ALA A 113 -18.90 11.71 11.55
C ALA A 113 -19.01 11.10 12.97
N GLY A 114 -19.99 11.53 13.78
CA GLY A 114 -20.11 11.12 15.18
C GLY A 114 -19.12 11.81 16.14
N HIS A 115 -18.32 12.75 15.63
CA HIS A 115 -17.51 13.69 16.41
C HIS A 115 -17.45 15.05 15.70
N SER A 116 -16.96 16.08 16.40
CA SER A 116 -16.68 17.38 15.79
C SER A 116 -15.52 17.31 14.78
N GLN A 117 -15.55 18.11 13.72
CA GLN A 117 -14.60 18.07 12.60
C GLN A 117 -14.10 19.48 12.26
N ALA A 118 -12.84 19.77 12.55
CA ALA A 118 -12.26 21.10 12.36
C ALA A 118 -11.80 21.32 10.91
N ILE A 119 -12.36 22.33 10.25
CA ILE A 119 -11.97 22.71 8.88
C ILE A 119 -10.66 23.51 8.92
N ILE A 120 -10.59 24.49 9.81
CA ILE A 120 -9.41 25.35 10.04
C ILE A 120 -9.38 25.73 11.52
N SER A 121 -8.20 25.69 12.13
CA SER A 121 -8.02 26.07 13.53
C SER A 121 -6.64 26.67 13.80
N ASN A 122 -6.62 27.75 14.56
CA ASN A 122 -5.44 28.14 15.34
C ASN A 122 -5.83 28.39 16.81
N LEU A 123 -6.97 27.83 17.26
CA LEU A 123 -7.50 28.02 18.60
C LEU A 123 -6.57 27.36 19.63
N ASN A 124 -6.11 28.17 20.57
CA ASN A 124 -5.48 27.72 21.80
C ASN A 124 -6.47 27.90 22.95
N ALA A 125 -7.09 26.81 23.40
CA ALA A 125 -8.11 26.83 24.45
C ALA A 125 -7.56 27.25 25.83
N GLU A 126 -6.28 27.02 26.12
CA GLU A 126 -5.66 27.40 27.40
C GLU A 126 -5.52 28.91 27.55
N THR A 127 -4.98 29.56 26.51
CA THR A 127 -4.85 31.03 26.43
C THR A 127 -6.14 31.69 25.99
N LYS A 128 -7.11 30.91 25.51
CA LYS A 128 -8.40 31.37 25.00
C LYS A 128 -8.22 32.36 23.86
N THR A 129 -7.30 32.07 22.94
CA THR A 129 -6.99 32.89 21.77
C THR A 129 -7.06 32.05 20.50
N GLY A 130 -7.22 32.69 19.34
CA GLY A 130 -7.36 32.04 18.04
C GLY A 130 -8.81 31.79 17.66
N LEU A 131 -9.00 31.00 16.61
CA LEU A 131 -10.29 30.54 16.15
C LEU A 131 -10.26 29.08 15.75
N ALA A 132 -11.41 28.42 15.80
CA ALA A 132 -11.65 27.17 15.10
C ALA A 132 -12.98 27.28 14.34
N VAL A 133 -13.01 26.89 13.07
CA VAL A 133 -14.26 26.66 12.33
C VAL A 133 -14.40 25.17 12.13
N LEU A 134 -15.52 24.61 12.54
CA LEU A 134 -15.75 23.17 12.57
C LEU A 134 -17.19 22.81 12.22
N ILE A 135 -17.39 21.54 11.88
CA ILE A 135 -18.69 20.90 11.81
C ILE A 135 -18.88 20.14 13.12
N ASN A 136 -19.92 20.47 13.90
CA ASN A 136 -20.17 19.80 15.17
C ASN A 136 -20.80 18.41 14.97
N GLU A 137 -20.99 17.66 16.07
CA GLU A 137 -21.55 16.31 16.04
C GLU A 137 -22.94 16.21 15.40
N SER A 138 -23.71 17.30 15.41
CA SER A 138 -25.02 17.37 14.74
C SER A 138 -24.93 17.62 13.23
N GLY A 139 -23.71 17.82 12.69
CA GLY A 139 -23.48 18.14 11.29
C GLY A 139 -23.75 19.62 10.96
N LEU A 140 -23.58 20.52 11.92
CA LEU A 140 -23.77 21.97 11.72
C LEU A 140 -22.43 22.71 11.84
N VAL A 141 -22.21 23.71 10.98
CA VAL A 141 -21.02 24.55 11.06
C VAL A 141 -21.13 25.52 12.24
N GLU A 142 -20.06 25.62 13.03
CA GLU A 142 -19.91 26.59 14.11
C GLU A 142 -18.48 27.13 14.14
N ALA A 143 -18.28 28.23 14.86
CA ALA A 143 -16.96 28.77 15.15
C ALA A 143 -16.74 28.96 16.65
N TRP A 144 -15.54 28.61 17.11
CA TRP A 144 -15.06 28.91 18.46
C TRP A 144 -14.04 30.04 18.36
N ILE A 145 -14.26 31.15 19.08
CA ILE A 145 -13.47 32.37 18.93
C ILE A 145 -12.90 32.77 20.28
N GLY A 146 -11.58 32.73 20.39
CA GLY A 146 -10.85 33.17 21.58
C GLY A 146 -10.85 34.69 21.73
N THR A 147 -11.18 35.16 22.93
CA THR A 147 -11.22 36.59 23.30
C THR A 147 -10.16 36.96 24.34
N GLY A 148 -9.25 36.03 24.66
CA GLY A 148 -8.26 36.12 25.75
C GLY A 148 -8.86 35.94 27.15
N SER A 149 -10.12 36.33 27.36
CA SER A 149 -10.86 36.09 28.61
C SER A 149 -11.71 34.82 28.56
N GLY A 150 -12.21 34.47 27.37
CA GLY A 150 -13.15 33.37 27.12
C GLY A 150 -13.01 32.84 25.69
N VAL A 151 -13.80 31.82 25.37
CA VAL A 151 -14.01 31.36 24.00
C VAL A 151 -15.51 31.44 23.71
N ASP A 152 -15.89 32.30 22.79
CA ASP A 152 -17.28 32.47 22.36
C ASP A 152 -17.60 31.47 21.26
N THR A 153 -18.78 30.85 21.33
CA THR A 153 -19.26 29.90 20.31
C THR A 153 -20.32 30.56 19.42
N VAL A 154 -20.06 30.61 18.13
CA VAL A 154 -20.96 31.20 17.13
C VAL A 154 -21.59 30.09 16.30
N GLN A 155 -22.87 29.86 16.55
CA GLN A 155 -23.67 28.87 15.83
C GLN A 155 -24.17 29.46 14.50
N THR A 156 -23.86 28.79 13.39
CA THR A 156 -24.30 29.27 12.06
C THR A 156 -25.65 28.71 11.62
N GLY A 157 -26.08 27.60 12.25
CA GLY A 157 -27.25 26.82 11.84
C GLY A 157 -27.13 26.17 10.46
N PHE A 158 -25.96 26.25 9.81
CA PHE A 158 -25.75 25.75 8.46
C PHE A 158 -25.31 24.29 8.47
N SER A 159 -26.04 23.44 7.76
CA SER A 159 -25.65 22.04 7.53
C SER A 159 -25.04 21.90 6.13
N PRO A 160 -23.76 21.50 6.00
CA PRO A 160 -23.13 21.31 4.70
C PRO A 160 -23.68 20.05 4.02
N ALA A 161 -24.18 20.21 2.79
CA ALA A 161 -24.57 19.06 1.98
C ALA A 161 -23.33 18.22 1.60
N ARG A 162 -23.47 16.89 1.65
CA ARG A 162 -22.41 15.95 1.26
C ARG A 162 -21.91 16.27 -0.16
N ARG A 163 -20.58 16.34 -0.32
CA ARG A 163 -19.87 16.59 -1.58
C ARG A 163 -20.24 17.90 -2.29
N ARG A 164 -20.76 18.90 -1.56
CA ARG A 164 -21.00 20.25 -2.08
C ARG A 164 -19.89 21.20 -1.66
N TRP A 165 -19.23 21.84 -2.62
CA TRP A 165 -18.27 22.92 -2.34
C TRP A 165 -18.97 24.11 -1.69
N ILE A 166 -18.36 24.66 -0.65
CA ILE A 166 -18.84 25.81 0.12
C ILE A 166 -17.68 26.79 0.24
N LYS A 167 -17.92 28.04 -0.13
CA LYS A 167 -17.01 29.15 0.19
C LYS A 167 -17.29 29.61 1.61
N LEU A 168 -16.31 29.43 2.49
CA LEU A 168 -16.29 29.93 3.86
C LEU A 168 -15.59 31.30 3.89
N GLN A 169 -16.17 32.24 4.62
CA GLN A 169 -15.52 33.50 5.01
C GLN A 169 -15.84 33.80 6.47
N VAL A 170 -14.82 34.09 7.26
CA VAL A 170 -14.92 34.57 8.65
C VAL A 170 -14.23 35.92 8.73
N VAL A 171 -14.92 36.94 9.24
CA VAL A 171 -14.38 38.28 9.49
C VAL A 171 -14.51 38.60 10.97
N LEU A 172 -13.38 38.86 11.62
CA LEU A 172 -13.31 39.31 13.02
C LEU A 172 -12.77 40.74 13.04
N LYS A 173 -13.54 41.70 13.56
CA LYS A 173 -13.12 43.10 13.67
C LYS A 173 -13.48 43.65 15.06
N GLY A 174 -12.50 43.74 15.94
CA GLY A 174 -12.77 44.00 17.36
C GLY A 174 -13.65 42.89 17.96
N ALA A 175 -14.81 43.26 18.50
CA ALA A 175 -15.81 42.30 19.00
C ALA A 175 -16.82 41.86 17.93
N GLU A 176 -16.79 42.43 16.72
CA GLU A 176 -17.72 42.04 15.66
C GLU A 176 -17.23 40.80 14.94
N CYS A 177 -18.11 39.81 14.82
CA CYS A 177 -17.87 38.56 14.10
C CYS A 177 -18.90 38.39 12.98
N SER A 178 -18.43 38.11 11.76
CA SER A 178 -19.27 37.69 10.65
C SER A 178 -18.78 36.39 10.05
N ILE A 179 -19.69 35.45 9.84
CA ILE A 179 -19.42 34.16 9.19
C ILE A 179 -20.37 34.02 7.99
N THR A 180 -19.81 33.83 6.81
CA THR A 180 -20.55 33.57 5.57
C THR A 180 -20.19 32.21 5.02
N LEU A 181 -21.22 31.42 4.72
CA LEU A 181 -21.15 30.10 4.12
C LEU A 181 -21.96 30.12 2.84
N GLN A 182 -21.27 30.12 1.69
CA GLN A 182 -21.89 30.21 0.38
C GLN A 182 -21.69 28.90 -0.38
N PRO A 183 -22.74 28.06 -0.50
CA PRO A 183 -22.69 26.88 -1.36
C PRO A 183 -22.40 27.28 -2.82
N VAL A 184 -21.51 26.52 -3.47
CA VAL A 184 -21.14 26.69 -4.88
C VAL A 184 -22.14 25.94 -5.75
N VAL A 185 -22.59 26.56 -6.84
CA VAL A 185 -23.49 25.95 -7.82
C VAL A 185 -22.82 24.72 -8.45
N TYR A 186 -23.55 23.61 -8.53
CA TYR A 186 -23.06 22.40 -9.19
C TYR A 186 -23.68 22.25 -10.57
N ILE A 187 -22.88 22.55 -11.59
CA ILE A 187 -23.31 22.58 -13.00
C ILE A 187 -24.47 23.56 -13.18
N VAL A 188 -25.71 23.11 -13.02
CA VAL A 188 -26.94 23.92 -13.10
C VAL A 188 -27.88 23.68 -11.91
N GLU A 189 -27.49 22.82 -10.96
CA GLU A 189 -28.26 22.57 -9.75
C GLU A 189 -28.29 23.81 -8.88
N LYS A 190 -29.51 24.24 -8.49
CA LYS A 190 -29.70 25.36 -7.59
C LYS A 190 -28.95 25.10 -6.28
N ALA A 191 -28.00 25.98 -5.96
CA ALA A 191 -27.26 25.89 -4.71
C ALA A 191 -28.21 26.05 -3.50
N PRO A 192 -27.98 25.31 -2.39
CA PRO A 192 -28.66 25.56 -1.12
C PRO A 192 -28.52 27.02 -0.67
N ALA A 193 -29.41 27.48 0.21
CA ALA A 193 -29.36 28.84 0.73
C ALA A 193 -28.02 29.09 1.43
N ALA A 194 -27.41 30.24 1.16
CA ALA A 194 -26.25 30.69 1.89
C ALA A 194 -26.64 31.01 3.35
N SER A 195 -25.72 30.78 4.28
CA SER A 195 -25.85 31.27 5.65
C SER A 195 -24.92 32.45 5.86
N SER A 196 -25.43 33.51 6.50
CA SER A 196 -24.63 34.65 6.92
C SER A 196 -25.04 35.03 8.33
N VAL A 197 -24.13 34.85 9.28
CA VAL A 197 -24.31 35.23 10.67
C VAL A 197 -23.45 36.45 10.96
N GLN A 198 -24.05 37.42 11.65
CA GLN A 198 -23.36 38.56 12.24
C GLN A 198 -23.71 38.60 13.73
N THR A 199 -22.70 38.72 14.57
CA THR A 199 -22.87 38.74 16.02
C THR A 199 -21.77 39.57 16.67
N THR A 200 -22.04 40.03 17.90
CA THR A 200 -21.06 40.72 18.74
C THR A 200 -20.59 39.76 19.83
N LEU A 201 -19.28 39.57 19.91
CA LEU A 201 -18.59 38.78 20.92
C LEU A 201 -18.60 39.51 22.27
N ALA A 202 -18.42 38.77 23.36
CA ALA A 202 -18.40 39.32 24.72
C ALA A 202 -17.27 40.35 24.90
N THR A 203 -16.11 40.08 24.30
CA THR A 203 -14.94 40.95 24.25
C THR A 203 -14.25 40.83 22.89
N PRO A 204 -13.38 41.78 22.50
CA PRO A 204 -12.69 41.71 21.21
C PRO A 204 -11.93 40.40 21.00
N ALA A 205 -12.01 39.86 19.77
CA ALA A 205 -11.33 38.63 19.41
C ALA A 205 -9.80 38.80 19.47
N VAL A 206 -9.11 37.77 19.94
CA VAL A 206 -7.64 37.71 20.01
C VAL A 206 -7.17 36.56 19.14
N PHE A 207 -6.68 36.84 17.93
CA PHE A 207 -6.37 35.80 16.94
C PHE A 207 -5.05 35.05 17.19
N VAL A 208 -4.04 35.69 17.78
CA VAL A 208 -2.75 35.04 18.12
C VAL A 208 -2.40 35.37 19.55
N ALA A 209 -1.97 34.37 20.33
CA ALA A 209 -1.47 34.59 21.68
C ALA A 209 -0.14 35.38 21.66
N THR A 210 0.05 36.24 22.64
CA THR A 210 1.34 36.90 22.91
C THR A 210 2.29 36.03 23.75
N ALA A 211 1.78 34.92 24.31
CA ALA A 211 2.53 34.01 25.17
C ALA A 211 3.10 32.81 24.41
N SER A 212 4.29 32.35 24.84
CA SER A 212 4.96 31.16 24.32
C SER A 212 4.48 29.89 25.03
N THR A 213 3.26 29.44 24.72
CA THR A 213 2.74 28.12 25.10
C THR A 213 2.99 27.09 23.97
N PRO A 214 2.94 25.78 24.26
CA PRO A 214 2.96 24.76 23.20
C PRO A 214 1.89 25.06 22.14
N PHE A 215 2.27 24.96 20.86
CA PHE A 215 1.40 25.21 19.70
C PHE A 215 0.91 26.65 19.51
N SER A 216 1.40 27.61 20.31
CA SER A 216 1.07 29.02 20.15
C SER A 216 1.40 29.52 18.73
N GLY A 217 0.38 29.98 18.01
CA GLY A 217 0.49 30.44 16.62
C GLY A 217 0.53 29.34 15.57
N ASP A 218 0.36 28.06 15.92
CA ASP A 218 0.21 27.01 14.91
C ASP A 218 -1.16 27.11 14.23
N LEU A 219 -1.18 27.02 12.90
CA LEU A 219 -2.39 26.91 12.10
C LEU A 219 -2.53 25.48 11.61
N LEU A 220 -3.70 24.90 11.85
CA LEU A 220 -4.09 23.57 11.40
C LEU A 220 -5.22 23.70 10.37
N LEU A 221 -5.14 22.85 9.35
CA LEU A 221 -6.24 22.59 8.41
C LEU A 221 -6.65 21.14 8.58
N ALA A 222 -7.95 20.88 8.57
CA ALA A 222 -8.53 19.57 8.81
C ALA A 222 -8.29 18.96 10.21
N ALA A 223 -7.90 19.76 11.22
CA ALA A 223 -7.75 19.33 12.61
C ALA A 223 -7.70 20.54 13.56
N THR A 224 -7.72 20.29 14.88
CA THR A 224 -7.51 21.31 15.93
C THR A 224 -6.77 20.71 17.13
N TYR A 225 -6.18 21.58 17.96
CA TYR A 225 -5.65 21.24 19.29
C TYR A 225 -6.66 21.52 20.42
N ALA A 226 -7.90 21.90 20.10
CA ALA A 226 -8.96 22.14 21.09
C ALA A 226 -9.95 20.97 21.07
N ASP A 227 -10.11 20.30 22.22
CA ASP A 227 -11.11 19.24 22.43
C ASP A 227 -12.52 19.83 22.64
N SER A 228 -12.56 21.03 23.21
CA SER A 228 -13.77 21.83 23.37
C SER A 228 -13.41 23.32 23.42
N PRO A 229 -14.38 24.25 23.47
CA PRO A 229 -14.10 25.67 23.65
C PRO A 229 -13.27 25.99 24.90
N THR A 230 -13.28 25.11 25.90
CA THR A 230 -12.62 25.36 27.20
C THR A 230 -11.49 24.37 27.52
N ALA A 231 -11.24 23.38 26.66
CA ALA A 231 -10.25 22.35 26.89
C ALA A 231 -9.33 22.15 25.68
N ALA A 232 -8.02 22.14 25.93
CA ALA A 232 -7.04 21.75 24.94
C ALA A 232 -6.91 20.22 24.88
N PHE A 233 -6.57 19.71 23.71
CA PHE A 233 -6.11 18.36 23.49
C PHE A 233 -4.59 18.39 23.26
N PRO A 234 -3.81 17.44 23.81
CA PRO A 234 -2.34 17.46 23.69
C PRO A 234 -1.84 17.15 22.26
N ARG A 235 -2.75 16.88 21.32
CA ARG A 235 -2.48 16.48 19.94
C ARG A 235 -3.58 16.91 18.99
N ALA A 236 -3.34 16.78 17.68
CA ALA A 236 -4.36 17.03 16.69
C ALA A 236 -5.54 16.07 16.93
N THR A 237 -6.75 16.63 16.93
CA THR A 237 -8.03 15.93 17.10
C THR A 237 -9.08 16.57 16.18
N HIS A 238 -10.29 16.00 16.18
CA HIS A 238 -11.42 16.46 15.37
C HIS A 238 -11.07 16.57 13.89
N PHE A 239 -10.56 15.48 13.31
CA PHE A 239 -10.15 15.43 11.92
C PHE A 239 -11.33 15.69 10.99
N PHE A 240 -11.11 16.44 9.91
CA PHE A 240 -12.15 16.73 8.93
C PHE A 240 -12.13 15.71 7.80
N ASN A 241 -13.28 15.10 7.53
CA ASN A 241 -13.48 14.22 6.39
C ASN A 241 -14.03 15.00 5.19
N GLY A 242 -13.12 15.45 4.34
CA GLY A 242 -13.48 16.26 3.19
C GLY A 242 -12.32 17.07 2.63
N ARG A 243 -12.64 17.87 1.61
CA ARG A 243 -11.64 18.61 0.84
C ARG A 243 -11.54 20.05 1.29
N ILE A 244 -10.34 20.60 1.28
CA ILE A 244 -10.05 22.02 1.50
C ILE A 244 -9.28 22.57 0.29
N ASP A 245 -9.63 23.77 -0.15
CA ASP A 245 -9.03 24.45 -1.29
C ASP A 245 -8.87 25.95 -1.00
N SER A 246 -7.76 26.52 -1.47
CA SER A 246 -7.44 27.96 -1.45
C SER A 246 -7.54 28.68 -0.09
N PRO A 247 -7.04 28.11 1.04
CA PRO A 247 -7.09 28.83 2.31
C PRO A 247 -6.27 30.11 2.27
N THR A 248 -6.88 31.20 2.73
CA THR A 248 -6.31 32.55 2.73
C THR A 248 -6.61 33.23 4.06
N ILE A 249 -5.58 33.84 4.65
CA ILE A 249 -5.67 34.65 5.87
C ILE A 249 -5.23 36.07 5.51
N SER A 250 -6.07 37.05 5.82
CA SER A 250 -5.81 38.47 5.59
C SER A 250 -6.00 39.28 6.86
N VAL A 251 -5.26 40.37 7.01
CA VAL A 251 -5.49 41.36 8.06
C VAL A 251 -6.18 42.59 7.50
N LEU A 252 -7.03 43.20 8.30
CA LEU A 252 -7.75 44.42 8.01
C LEU A 252 -7.06 45.59 8.72
N LYS A 253 -6.76 46.66 7.98
CA LYS A 253 -6.14 47.88 8.52
C LYS A 253 -6.66 49.11 7.79
N GLY A 254 -7.50 49.89 8.45
CA GLY A 254 -8.29 50.96 7.83
C GLY A 254 -9.18 50.38 6.72
N ALA A 255 -9.01 50.90 5.50
CA ALA A 255 -9.69 50.38 4.31
C ALA A 255 -8.89 49.28 3.58
N ALA A 256 -7.66 49.00 4.01
CA ALA A 256 -6.79 48.02 3.36
C ALA A 256 -7.06 46.60 3.88
N LYS A 257 -7.02 45.65 2.94
CA LYS A 257 -6.97 44.21 3.21
C LYS A 257 -5.64 43.68 2.73
N ILE A 258 -4.84 43.14 3.65
CA ILE A 258 -3.47 42.67 3.38
C ILE A 258 -3.44 41.15 3.58
N VAL A 259 -3.07 40.40 2.54
CA VAL A 259 -2.94 38.95 2.61
C VAL A 259 -1.68 38.60 3.43
N VAL A 260 -1.85 37.83 4.51
CA VAL A 260 -0.75 37.36 5.36
C VAL A 260 -0.33 35.93 4.99
N ALA A 261 -1.28 35.08 4.64
CA ALA A 261 -1.01 33.74 4.13
C ALA A 261 -2.01 33.40 3.03
N LYS A 262 -1.54 32.75 1.97
CA LYS A 262 -2.39 32.23 0.89
C LYS A 262 -1.80 30.90 0.43
N TYR A 263 -2.50 29.80 0.67
CA TYR A 263 -2.00 28.48 0.33
C TYR A 263 -2.49 28.06 -1.06
N ASP A 264 -1.55 27.64 -1.90
CA ASP A 264 -1.82 27.06 -3.21
C ASP A 264 -1.45 25.57 -3.20
N PHE A 265 -2.45 24.71 -3.00
CA PHE A 265 -2.24 23.27 -2.94
C PHE A 265 -2.04 22.62 -4.31
N SER A 266 -2.16 23.36 -5.42
CA SER A 266 -1.81 22.83 -6.75
C SER A 266 -0.30 22.80 -6.97
N ARG A 267 0.48 23.47 -6.12
CA ARG A 267 1.93 23.46 -6.17
C ARG A 267 2.51 22.30 -5.39
N ASN A 268 3.59 21.73 -5.93
CA ASN A 268 4.32 20.62 -5.33
C ASN A 268 3.39 19.48 -4.89
N ILE A 269 2.43 19.10 -5.76
CA ILE A 269 1.45 18.04 -5.49
C ILE A 269 2.12 16.74 -5.03
N SER A 270 3.32 16.45 -5.54
CA SER A 270 4.10 15.28 -5.19
C SER A 270 4.80 15.36 -3.83
N GLU A 271 4.68 16.44 -3.06
CA GLU A 271 5.35 16.62 -1.76
C GLU A 271 4.35 16.67 -0.58
N ASP A 272 4.83 16.43 0.64
CA ASP A 272 4.06 16.64 1.88
C ASP A 272 4.16 18.10 2.36
N SER A 273 4.18 19.06 1.42
CA SER A 273 4.32 20.49 1.69
C SER A 273 3.09 21.27 1.19
N ILE A 274 2.68 22.28 1.95
CA ILE A 274 1.72 23.29 1.49
C ILE A 274 2.42 24.65 1.38
N LEU A 275 2.33 25.26 0.20
CA LEU A 275 3.07 26.48 -0.09
C LEU A 275 2.23 27.74 0.13
N ASP A 276 2.67 28.59 1.06
CA ASP A 276 2.24 29.98 1.12
C ASP A 276 2.80 30.78 -0.08
N VAL A 277 1.91 31.31 -0.90
CA VAL A 277 2.20 32.17 -2.06
C VAL A 277 1.94 33.65 -1.79
N SER A 278 1.69 34.04 -0.53
CA SER A 278 1.54 35.46 -0.14
C SER A 278 2.85 36.26 -0.20
N GLY A 279 3.99 35.56 -0.15
CA GLY A 279 5.33 36.16 -0.02
C GLY A 279 5.86 36.21 1.42
N ASN A 280 5.08 35.76 2.42
CA ASN A 280 5.52 35.71 3.82
C ASN A 280 6.13 34.37 4.25
N ASN A 281 6.15 33.37 3.36
CA ASN A 281 6.79 32.05 3.53
C ASN A 281 6.28 31.26 4.75
N PHE A 282 4.99 31.39 5.08
CA PHE A 282 4.36 30.52 6.09
C PHE A 282 4.03 29.15 5.49
N HIS A 283 5.03 28.43 4.98
CA HIS A 283 4.83 27.08 4.45
C HIS A 283 4.43 26.11 5.56
N GLY A 284 3.63 25.11 5.20
CA GLY A 284 3.20 24.05 6.09
C GLY A 284 3.60 22.67 5.60
N VAL A 285 3.34 21.68 6.45
CA VAL A 285 3.57 20.26 6.15
C VAL A 285 2.26 19.49 6.28
N LEU A 286 2.13 18.45 5.48
CA LEU A 286 1.03 17.49 5.55
C LEU A 286 1.43 16.34 6.46
N VAL A 287 0.50 15.90 7.30
CA VAL A 287 0.68 14.80 8.25
C VAL A 287 -0.26 13.66 7.86
N ASN A 288 0.25 12.42 7.90
CA ASN A 288 -0.47 11.20 7.53
C ASN A 288 -0.98 11.15 6.08
N ALA A 289 -0.27 11.79 5.14
CA ALA A 289 -0.48 11.58 3.70
C ALA A 289 -1.92 11.82 3.18
N PRO A 290 -2.55 12.98 3.47
CA PRO A 290 -3.86 13.28 2.88
C PRO A 290 -3.80 13.24 1.35
N THR A 291 -4.88 12.81 0.71
CA THR A 291 -4.90 12.58 -0.74
C THR A 291 -4.81 13.89 -1.52
N ARG A 292 -3.71 14.07 -2.27
CA ARG A 292 -3.50 15.16 -3.23
C ARG A 292 -3.87 14.74 -4.65
N ALA A 293 -3.72 15.65 -5.62
CA ALA A 293 -4.16 15.43 -7.01
C ALA A 293 -5.65 15.05 -7.09
N VAL A 294 -6.48 15.79 -6.35
CA VAL A 294 -7.94 15.67 -6.36
C VAL A 294 -8.57 16.93 -6.93
N THR A 295 -9.80 16.81 -7.43
CA THR A 295 -10.49 17.94 -8.05
C THR A 295 -10.82 19.03 -7.03
N GLY A 296 -10.51 20.27 -7.40
CA GLY A 296 -10.76 21.49 -6.64
C GLY A 296 -12.13 22.11 -6.89
N HIS A 297 -12.38 23.25 -6.25
CA HIS A 297 -13.67 23.93 -6.34
C HIS A 297 -13.97 24.48 -7.75
N ASP A 298 -12.93 24.72 -8.55
CA ASP A 298 -12.94 25.33 -9.87
C ASP A 298 -12.76 24.31 -11.01
N TRP A 299 -12.79 23.02 -10.68
CA TRP A 299 -12.72 21.95 -11.67
C TRP A 299 -13.94 21.97 -12.61
N ASN A 300 -13.69 21.85 -13.90
CA ASN A 300 -14.73 21.90 -14.94
C ASN A 300 -14.66 20.73 -15.95
N GLY A 301 -13.77 19.76 -15.74
CA GLY A 301 -13.61 18.60 -16.62
C GLY A 301 -12.82 18.82 -17.91
N GLY A 302 -12.15 19.97 -18.08
CA GLY A 302 -11.38 20.26 -19.30
C GLY A 302 -10.06 19.50 -19.43
N GLU A 303 -9.41 19.14 -18.32
CA GLU A 303 -8.16 18.38 -18.27
C GLU A 303 -8.21 17.44 -17.06
N SER A 304 -7.93 16.15 -17.28
CA SER A 304 -7.98 15.09 -16.25
C SER A 304 -6.60 14.70 -15.74
N ASP A 305 -5.54 15.20 -16.39
CA ASP A 305 -4.17 15.02 -15.96
C ASP A 305 -3.68 16.26 -15.20
N TRP A 306 -3.52 16.13 -13.88
CA TRP A 306 -3.10 17.25 -13.03
C TRP A 306 -1.73 17.80 -13.43
N THR A 307 -0.86 16.99 -14.06
CA THR A 307 0.46 17.44 -14.52
C THR A 307 0.37 18.38 -15.73
N LYS A 308 -0.77 18.36 -16.42
CA LYS A 308 -1.07 19.19 -17.60
C LYS A 308 -2.10 20.28 -17.29
N ALA A 309 -2.90 20.10 -16.24
CA ALA A 309 -3.94 21.02 -15.84
C ALA A 309 -3.38 22.39 -15.42
N LYS A 310 -4.10 23.47 -15.75
CA LYS A 310 -3.74 24.84 -15.35
C LYS A 310 -4.46 25.32 -14.08
N TYR A 311 -5.54 24.63 -13.72
CA TYR A 311 -6.43 24.91 -12.57
C TYR A 311 -7.25 23.63 -12.30
N GLY A 312 -8.11 23.63 -11.28
CA GLY A 312 -8.99 22.48 -11.00
C GLY A 312 -8.39 21.41 -10.08
N TYR A 313 -7.16 21.59 -9.59
CA TYR A 313 -6.43 20.65 -8.71
C TYR A 313 -5.85 21.33 -7.46
N GLY A 314 -6.52 22.38 -6.98
CA GLY A 314 -6.13 23.14 -5.79
C GLY A 314 -6.61 22.56 -4.46
N ALA A 315 -7.13 21.33 -4.46
CA ALA A 315 -7.69 20.68 -3.27
C ALA A 315 -6.80 19.57 -2.71
N ILE A 316 -6.92 19.37 -1.40
CA ILE A 316 -6.41 18.21 -0.67
C ILE A 316 -7.59 17.56 0.03
N HIS A 317 -7.68 16.22 -0.04
CA HIS A 317 -8.70 15.42 0.65
C HIS A 317 -8.14 14.87 1.96
N PHE A 318 -8.78 15.21 3.08
CA PHE A 318 -8.37 14.79 4.41
C PHE A 318 -9.35 13.76 4.97
N HIS A 319 -8.85 12.83 5.77
CA HIS A 319 -9.61 11.75 6.39
C HIS A 319 -9.14 11.52 7.83
N GLU A 320 -10.05 11.09 8.70
CA GLU A 320 -9.76 10.77 10.10
C GLU A 320 -8.99 9.46 10.32
N ASP A 321 -8.96 8.60 9.30
CA ASP A 321 -8.39 7.25 9.33
C ASP A 321 -7.15 7.09 8.43
N ASP A 322 -6.66 8.20 7.84
CA ASP A 322 -5.37 8.27 7.16
C ASP A 322 -4.23 7.94 8.12
N LEU A 323 -3.27 7.10 7.68
CA LEU A 323 -2.08 6.77 8.46
C LEU A 323 -0.87 6.52 7.56
N ASP A 324 0.16 7.35 7.70
CA ASP A 324 1.45 7.12 7.03
C ASP A 324 2.53 6.59 7.99
N ASP A 325 2.50 7.01 9.25
CA ASP A 325 3.49 6.59 10.25
C ASP A 325 2.78 6.42 11.60
N ALA A 326 2.89 5.24 12.20
CA ALA A 326 2.32 4.96 13.52
C ALA A 326 3.01 5.77 14.63
N GLN A 327 4.23 6.26 14.39
CA GLN A 327 5.06 7.05 15.30
C GLN A 327 5.28 6.41 16.67
N TRP A 328 5.24 5.07 16.73
CA TRP A 328 5.49 4.34 17.97
C TRP A 328 6.91 4.61 18.45
N GLU A 329 7.05 4.70 19.77
CA GLU A 329 8.35 4.77 20.40
C GLU A 329 9.12 3.47 20.11
N THR A 330 10.41 3.61 19.83
CA THR A 330 11.32 2.48 19.62
C THR A 330 11.59 1.81 20.96
N ASP A 331 11.47 0.49 21.00
CA ASP A 331 11.73 -0.32 22.19
C ASP A 331 13.23 -0.69 22.26
N PHE A 332 13.80 -1.09 21.12
CA PHE A 332 15.22 -1.37 20.96
C PHE A 332 15.62 -1.31 19.48
N THR A 333 16.93 -1.34 19.22
CA THR A 333 17.49 -1.35 17.87
C THR A 333 18.38 -2.57 17.73
N ILE A 334 18.23 -3.30 16.64
CA ILE A 334 19.09 -4.42 16.27
C ILE A 334 20.03 -3.99 15.14
N LYS A 335 21.28 -4.45 15.17
CA LYS A 335 22.22 -4.28 14.06
C LYS A 335 22.23 -5.56 13.23
N ILE A 336 21.93 -5.46 11.94
CA ILE A 336 22.01 -6.60 11.04
C ILE A 336 23.48 -6.97 10.83
N PRO A 337 23.87 -8.24 11.01
CA PRO A 337 25.24 -8.70 10.74
C PRO A 337 25.73 -8.33 9.34
N GLN A 338 27.04 -8.10 9.22
CA GLN A 338 27.68 -7.79 7.92
C GLN A 338 27.65 -8.98 6.95
N ASP A 339 27.59 -10.20 7.49
CA ASP A 339 27.51 -11.47 6.77
C ASP A 339 26.08 -12.05 6.75
N ALA A 340 25.07 -11.27 7.13
CA ALA A 340 23.68 -11.71 7.08
C ALA A 340 23.29 -12.10 5.65
N ARG A 341 22.74 -13.31 5.49
CA ARG A 341 22.17 -13.74 4.21
C ARG A 341 20.92 -12.93 3.90
N SER A 342 20.70 -12.62 2.62
CA SER A 342 19.42 -12.03 2.22
C SER A 342 18.27 -13.01 2.49
N GLY A 343 17.11 -12.52 2.94
CA GLY A 343 16.02 -13.36 3.39
C GLY A 343 14.87 -12.60 4.03
N ILE A 344 13.84 -13.34 4.40
CA ILE A 344 12.81 -12.88 5.34
C ILE A 344 13.38 -13.01 6.75
N TYR A 345 13.25 -11.97 7.56
CA TYR A 345 13.66 -11.94 8.95
C TYR A 345 12.48 -11.59 9.85
N SER A 346 12.55 -12.02 11.11
CA SER A 346 11.61 -11.58 12.12
C SER A 346 12.28 -11.40 13.47
N VAL A 347 11.78 -10.44 14.24
CA VAL A 347 11.96 -10.45 15.69
C VAL A 347 10.79 -11.22 16.29
N GLU A 348 11.06 -12.43 16.76
CA GLU A 348 10.10 -13.22 17.52
C GLU A 348 9.98 -12.60 18.92
N VAL A 349 8.78 -12.16 19.26
CA VAL A 349 8.47 -11.59 20.57
C VAL A 349 7.45 -12.47 21.29
N LYS A 350 7.68 -12.72 22.57
CA LYS A 350 6.80 -13.57 23.40
C LYS A 350 6.68 -12.98 24.79
N SER A 351 5.46 -12.79 25.28
CA SER A 351 5.24 -12.35 26.66
C SER A 351 5.86 -13.36 27.63
N THR A 352 6.52 -12.89 28.69
CA THR A 352 7.25 -13.80 29.61
C THR A 352 6.33 -14.76 30.36
N ASN A 353 5.06 -14.38 30.52
CA ASN A 353 4.00 -15.23 31.06
C ASN A 353 3.39 -16.21 30.05
N GLY A 354 3.84 -16.20 28.79
CA GLY A 354 3.47 -17.15 27.75
C GLY A 354 2.07 -16.97 27.14
N LYS A 355 1.36 -15.88 27.43
CA LYS A 355 -0.01 -15.65 26.95
C LYS A 355 -0.10 -15.22 25.49
N THR A 356 0.92 -14.56 24.94
CA THR A 356 0.86 -14.01 23.59
C THR A 356 2.25 -13.93 22.94
N SER A 357 2.29 -13.99 21.62
CA SER A 357 3.51 -13.90 20.81
C SER A 357 3.23 -13.34 19.41
N ASP A 358 4.24 -12.76 18.77
CA ASP A 358 4.19 -12.30 17.38
C ASP A 358 5.56 -12.43 16.71
N MET A 359 5.59 -12.36 15.37
CA MET A 359 6.80 -12.34 14.56
C MET A 359 6.88 -11.02 13.80
N ILE A 360 7.54 -10.03 14.39
CA ILE A 360 7.70 -8.70 13.78
C ILE A 360 8.60 -8.83 12.56
N THR A 361 8.00 -8.82 11.37
CA THR A 361 8.64 -9.27 10.13
C THR A 361 9.23 -8.11 9.34
N PHE A 362 10.42 -8.32 8.80
CA PHE A 362 11.15 -7.41 7.92
C PHE A 362 11.99 -8.21 6.93
N ILE A 363 12.56 -7.54 5.94
CA ILE A 363 13.34 -8.17 4.87
C ILE A 363 14.79 -7.71 5.00
N VAL A 364 15.74 -8.64 4.91
CA VAL A 364 17.14 -8.32 4.67
C VAL A 364 17.42 -8.59 3.20
N ARG A 365 17.69 -7.54 2.42
CA ARG A 365 18.01 -7.64 0.99
C ARG A 365 19.50 -7.86 0.78
N THR A 366 19.88 -8.29 -0.42
CA THR A 366 21.29 -8.29 -0.84
C THR A 366 21.82 -6.84 -0.92
N PRO A 367 23.07 -6.56 -0.49
CA PRO A 367 23.63 -5.21 -0.59
C PRO A 367 23.76 -4.76 -2.06
N MET A 368 23.17 -3.61 -2.37
CA MET A 368 23.17 -2.97 -3.69
C MET A 368 24.04 -1.69 -3.66
N PRO A 369 24.74 -1.30 -4.75
CA PRO A 369 24.93 -1.98 -6.04
C PRO A 369 26.17 -2.89 -6.08
N GLN A 370 26.80 -3.16 -4.94
CA GLN A 370 28.21 -3.61 -4.85
C GLN A 370 28.43 -5.04 -4.38
N THR A 371 27.41 -5.90 -4.33
CA THR A 371 27.65 -7.34 -4.12
C THR A 371 27.65 -8.02 -5.48
N PRO A 372 28.79 -8.15 -6.18
CA PRO A 372 28.82 -9.00 -7.34
C PRO A 372 28.42 -10.41 -6.91
N ALA A 373 27.65 -11.12 -7.75
CA ALA A 373 27.30 -12.53 -7.56
C ALA A 373 28.53 -13.43 -7.28
N THR A 374 29.75 -12.93 -7.49
CA THR A 374 31.01 -13.57 -7.10
C THR A 374 31.22 -13.66 -5.58
N VAL A 375 30.51 -12.87 -4.76
CA VAL A 375 30.60 -12.90 -3.29
C VAL A 375 29.60 -13.90 -2.69
N THR A 376 28.35 -13.93 -3.17
CA THR A 376 27.32 -14.87 -2.68
C THR A 376 27.36 -16.21 -3.43
N GLY A 377 27.92 -16.25 -4.64
CA GLY A 377 27.86 -17.38 -5.56
C GLY A 377 26.47 -17.58 -6.18
N ALA A 378 25.47 -16.77 -5.80
CA ALA A 378 24.09 -16.90 -6.25
C ALA A 378 23.94 -16.44 -7.70
N LYS A 379 23.23 -17.24 -8.49
CA LYS A 379 22.86 -16.91 -9.87
C LYS A 379 21.35 -16.76 -10.05
N VAL A 380 20.60 -17.04 -8.99
CA VAL A 380 19.14 -16.88 -8.90
C VAL A 380 18.82 -15.70 -8.00
N ALA A 381 17.92 -14.83 -8.44
CA ALA A 381 17.25 -13.87 -7.57
C ALA A 381 15.78 -14.25 -7.39
N LEU A 382 15.31 -14.28 -6.15
CA LEU A 382 13.88 -14.28 -5.84
C LEU A 382 13.46 -12.86 -5.50
N VAL A 383 12.51 -12.32 -6.27
CA VAL A 383 11.96 -10.98 -6.05
C VAL A 383 10.73 -11.09 -5.15
N LEU A 384 10.86 -10.59 -3.91
CA LEU A 384 9.72 -10.47 -3.00
C LEU A 384 8.84 -9.29 -3.42
N SER A 385 7.54 -9.56 -3.53
CA SER A 385 6.49 -8.64 -4.03
C SER A 385 6.12 -7.55 -3.01
N THR A 386 7.11 -6.83 -2.50
CA THR A 386 6.95 -5.81 -1.45
C THR A 386 5.92 -4.73 -1.77
N PHE A 387 5.67 -4.41 -3.04
CA PHE A 387 4.58 -3.48 -3.38
C PHE A 387 3.21 -4.14 -3.23
N THR A 388 3.05 -5.42 -3.59
CA THR A 388 1.81 -6.15 -3.32
C THR A 388 1.56 -6.26 -1.82
N TYR A 389 2.60 -6.55 -1.03
CA TYR A 389 2.47 -6.63 0.42
C TYR A 389 1.96 -5.31 1.03
N LEU A 390 2.42 -4.16 0.52
CA LEU A 390 1.89 -2.85 0.91
C LEU A 390 0.47 -2.62 0.41
N ALA A 391 0.15 -2.98 -0.83
CA ALA A 391 -1.18 -2.79 -1.38
C ALA A 391 -2.27 -3.52 -0.57
N TYR A 392 -1.96 -4.70 -0.04
CA TYR A 392 -2.84 -5.50 0.83
C TYR A 392 -2.68 -5.22 2.33
N ALA A 393 -1.72 -4.40 2.74
CA ALA A 393 -1.36 -4.23 4.15
C ALA A 393 -2.56 -3.81 5.01
N ASN A 394 -2.92 -4.68 5.96
CA ASN A 394 -4.04 -4.52 6.87
C ASN A 394 -5.41 -4.37 6.20
N GLU A 395 -5.66 -5.10 5.12
CA GLU A 395 -6.97 -5.06 4.46
C GLU A 395 -8.13 -5.34 5.43
N GLN A 396 -9.26 -4.68 5.17
CA GLN A 396 -10.47 -4.77 5.98
C GLN A 396 -11.68 -5.16 5.12
N ILE A 397 -11.46 -5.78 3.97
CA ILE A 397 -12.50 -6.08 2.98
C ILE A 397 -13.37 -7.29 3.41
N SER A 398 -13.05 -7.93 4.53
CA SER A 398 -13.92 -8.90 5.19
C SER A 398 -15.09 -8.28 5.95
N ASP A 399 -15.05 -6.97 6.24
CA ASP A 399 -16.04 -6.29 7.07
C ASP A 399 -17.30 -5.93 6.27
N PRO A 400 -18.44 -6.61 6.50
CA PRO A 400 -19.65 -6.42 5.71
C PRO A 400 -20.30 -5.03 5.90
N ASN A 401 -19.83 -4.23 6.87
CA ASN A 401 -20.33 -2.88 7.09
C ASN A 401 -19.58 -1.82 6.27
N ARG A 402 -18.47 -2.17 5.60
CA ARG A 402 -17.73 -1.26 4.72
C ARG A 402 -18.22 -1.40 3.28
N SER A 403 -18.27 -0.29 2.54
CA SER A 403 -18.63 -0.33 1.12
C SER A 403 -17.58 -1.02 0.24
N SER A 404 -16.35 -1.20 0.75
CA SER A 404 -15.28 -1.97 0.12
C SER A 404 -15.33 -3.46 0.43
N SER A 405 -16.34 -3.93 1.21
CA SER A 405 -16.51 -5.35 1.50
C SER A 405 -16.57 -6.14 0.20
N ILE A 406 -15.75 -7.19 0.10
CA ILE A 406 -15.66 -7.99 -1.13
C ILE A 406 -16.55 -9.23 -1.03
N ASP A 407 -17.19 -9.55 -2.15
CA ASP A 407 -17.60 -10.91 -2.49
C ASP A 407 -16.43 -11.51 -3.28
N ALA A 408 -15.61 -12.36 -2.63
CA ALA A 408 -14.31 -12.82 -3.15
C ALA A 408 -14.41 -13.78 -4.36
N GLY A 409 -15.60 -13.90 -4.94
CA GLY A 409 -15.88 -14.68 -6.15
C GLY A 409 -17.27 -15.31 -6.08
N PRO A 410 -17.80 -15.83 -7.20
CA PRO A 410 -19.13 -16.41 -7.23
C PRO A 410 -19.35 -17.46 -6.14
N GLY A 411 -20.33 -17.22 -5.26
CA GLY A 411 -20.70 -18.15 -4.20
C GLY A 411 -19.88 -18.03 -2.91
N PHE A 412 -19.16 -16.93 -2.70
CA PHE A 412 -18.47 -16.65 -1.43
C PHE A 412 -19.46 -16.56 -0.25
N ASP A 413 -19.10 -17.18 0.87
CA ASP A 413 -19.87 -17.11 2.12
C ASP A 413 -19.04 -16.47 3.23
N HIS A 414 -19.42 -15.26 3.65
CA HIS A 414 -18.79 -14.56 4.77
C HIS A 414 -18.84 -15.35 6.10
N SER A 415 -19.74 -16.35 6.21
CA SER A 415 -19.84 -17.20 7.40
C SER A 415 -18.74 -18.27 7.47
N SER A 416 -18.11 -18.62 6.35
CA SER A 416 -17.12 -19.70 6.25
C SER A 416 -15.66 -19.23 6.34
N ILE A 417 -15.40 -17.96 6.68
CA ILE A 417 -14.04 -17.40 6.71
C ILE A 417 -13.15 -18.03 7.78
N LYS A 418 -11.87 -18.25 7.46
CA LYS A 418 -10.87 -18.76 8.42
C LYS A 418 -10.39 -17.64 9.34
N ARG A 419 -10.77 -17.72 10.62
CA ARG A 419 -10.43 -16.73 11.67
C ARG A 419 -9.18 -17.15 12.45
N THR A 420 -8.00 -16.79 11.95
CA THR A 420 -6.73 -16.95 12.65
C THR A 420 -6.53 -15.86 13.72
N GLU A 421 -5.49 -15.97 14.55
CA GLU A 421 -5.14 -14.88 15.47
C GLU A 421 -4.72 -13.60 14.73
N ASP A 422 -4.06 -13.71 13.58
CA ASP A 422 -3.73 -12.55 12.74
C ASP A 422 -5.01 -11.86 12.21
N PHE A 423 -6.02 -12.63 11.78
CA PHE A 423 -7.33 -12.08 11.43
C PHE A 423 -7.99 -11.38 12.62
N ASN A 424 -7.97 -12.00 13.80
CA ASN A 424 -8.55 -11.38 14.99
C ASN A 424 -7.80 -10.08 15.36
N ARG A 425 -6.48 -10.01 15.19
CA ARG A 425 -5.71 -8.76 15.36
C ARG A 425 -6.09 -7.70 14.35
N LEU A 426 -6.24 -8.05 13.06
CA LEU A 426 -6.71 -7.13 12.01
C LEU A 426 -8.04 -6.47 12.40
N THR A 427 -8.98 -7.26 12.96
CA THR A 427 -10.28 -6.72 13.39
C THR A 427 -10.20 -5.85 14.64
N ARG A 428 -9.28 -6.14 15.59
CA ARG A 428 -9.09 -5.38 16.84
C ARG A 428 -8.25 -4.11 16.67
N ARG A 429 -7.23 -4.15 15.81
CA ARG A 429 -6.25 -3.08 15.60
C ARG A 429 -6.61 -2.20 14.41
N ARG A 430 -7.82 -1.65 14.41
CA ARG A 430 -8.26 -0.71 13.37
C ARG A 430 -7.44 0.60 13.36
N ASP A 431 -6.67 0.87 14.41
CA ASP A 431 -5.77 2.03 14.50
C ASP A 431 -4.58 1.95 13.55
N VAL A 432 -4.18 0.75 13.10
CA VAL A 432 -2.98 0.57 12.25
C VAL A 432 -3.23 0.82 10.76
N GLY A 433 -4.23 1.64 10.44
CA GLY A 433 -4.54 2.16 9.10
C GLY A 433 -5.19 1.14 8.15
N LEU A 434 -5.35 1.58 6.90
CA LEU A 434 -6.08 0.87 5.84
C LEU A 434 -5.15 0.33 4.74
N SER A 435 -5.62 -0.63 3.96
CA SER A 435 -4.95 -1.11 2.74
C SER A 435 -5.35 -0.30 1.52
N ASN A 436 -4.69 -0.50 0.38
CA ASN A 436 -5.15 0.08 -0.87
C ASN A 436 -6.45 -0.53 -1.38
N TYR A 437 -6.96 -1.63 -0.82
CA TYR A 437 -8.27 -2.21 -1.17
C TYR A 437 -9.42 -1.62 -0.36
N ASP A 438 -9.14 -0.85 0.68
CA ASP A 438 -10.17 -0.29 1.53
C ASP A 438 -10.69 1.06 1.01
N VAL A 439 -11.79 1.49 1.60
CA VAL A 439 -12.25 2.88 1.54
C VAL A 439 -12.06 3.54 2.91
N HIS A 440 -11.87 4.84 2.94
CA HIS A 440 -11.96 5.66 4.15
C HIS A 440 -13.39 5.66 4.71
N ASN A 441 -13.56 6.12 5.95
CA ASN A 441 -14.86 6.25 6.61
C ASN A 441 -15.86 7.16 5.88
N ASP A 442 -15.39 7.98 4.94
CA ASP A 442 -16.23 8.85 4.09
C ASP A 442 -16.63 8.23 2.72
N ASP A 443 -16.32 6.94 2.54
CA ASP A 443 -16.44 6.10 1.34
C ASP A 443 -15.51 6.46 0.16
N SER A 444 -14.51 7.31 0.35
CA SER A 444 -13.49 7.54 -0.68
C SER A 444 -12.44 6.44 -0.68
N GLY A 445 -11.87 6.12 -1.85
CA GLY A 445 -10.89 5.04 -1.96
C GLY A 445 -9.54 5.37 -1.33
N THR A 446 -8.95 4.41 -0.61
CA THR A 446 -7.64 4.57 0.01
C THR A 446 -6.52 4.41 -1.01
N VAL A 447 -5.87 5.52 -1.36
CA VAL A 447 -4.84 5.55 -2.41
C VAL A 447 -3.43 5.33 -1.89
N PHE A 448 -3.19 5.49 -0.58
CA PHE A 448 -1.88 5.27 0.04
C PHE A 448 -1.88 4.08 1.01
N SER A 449 -0.77 3.37 1.05
CA SER A 449 -0.46 2.38 2.10
C SER A 449 1.00 2.52 2.54
N SER A 450 1.28 2.28 3.81
CA SER A 450 2.60 2.51 4.41
C SER A 450 3.19 1.30 5.13
N ALA A 451 4.52 1.21 5.12
CA ALA A 451 5.32 0.26 5.90
C ALA A 451 5.63 0.70 7.34
N LYS A 452 5.45 1.98 7.70
CA LYS A 452 5.77 2.51 9.05
C LYS A 452 4.67 2.25 10.09
N ARG A 453 4.15 1.02 10.09
CA ARG A 453 3.07 0.55 10.96
C ARG A 453 3.12 -0.97 11.06
N PRO A 454 2.49 -1.59 12.08
CA PRO A 454 2.31 -3.03 12.08
C PRO A 454 1.50 -3.47 10.86
N ILE A 455 2.07 -4.29 9.98
CA ILE A 455 1.35 -4.94 8.88
C ILE A 455 1.02 -6.37 9.32
N LEU A 456 -0.20 -6.60 9.78
CA LEU A 456 -0.60 -7.82 10.49
C LEU A 456 -0.75 -9.04 9.57
N ASN A 457 -0.99 -8.82 8.28
CA ASN A 457 -0.99 -9.85 7.24
C ASN A 457 0.37 -10.02 6.52
N LEU A 458 1.46 -9.44 7.04
CA LEU A 458 2.84 -9.70 6.59
C LEU A 458 3.52 -10.81 7.41
N ARG A 459 2.81 -11.47 8.33
CA ARG A 459 3.42 -12.46 9.22
C ARG A 459 3.75 -13.74 8.46
N PRO A 460 4.86 -14.43 8.77
CA PRO A 460 5.34 -15.52 7.91
C PRO A 460 4.44 -16.76 7.93
N GLY A 461 3.61 -16.89 8.97
CA GLY A 461 2.59 -17.93 9.09
C GLY A 461 1.17 -17.46 8.72
N TYR A 462 1.02 -16.28 8.12
CA TYR A 462 -0.28 -15.74 7.76
C TYR A 462 -1.03 -16.66 6.80
N VAL A 463 -2.31 -16.86 7.07
CA VAL A 463 -3.25 -17.58 6.21
C VAL A 463 -4.40 -16.65 5.90
N MET A 464 -4.66 -16.44 4.61
CA MET A 464 -5.68 -15.52 4.13
C MET A 464 -7.07 -16.05 4.47
N TRP A 465 -7.91 -15.19 5.06
CA TRP A 465 -9.19 -15.57 5.67
C TRP A 465 -10.27 -16.03 4.67
N ALA A 466 -10.28 -15.50 3.44
CA ALA A 466 -11.25 -15.83 2.40
C ALA A 466 -10.90 -17.11 1.63
N PHE A 467 -9.61 -17.31 1.32
CA PHE A 467 -9.14 -18.45 0.52
C PHE A 467 -8.62 -19.62 1.36
N GLU A 468 -8.46 -19.42 2.67
CA GLU A 468 -8.02 -20.40 3.67
C GLU A 468 -6.62 -21.00 3.44
N ARG A 469 -5.75 -20.28 2.73
CA ARG A 469 -4.40 -20.72 2.36
C ARG A 469 -3.34 -19.64 2.61
N PRO A 470 -2.04 -19.99 2.69
CA PRO A 470 -0.97 -18.99 2.70
C PRO A 470 -1.07 -18.08 1.47
N ARG A 471 -0.80 -16.78 1.64
CA ARG A 471 -0.84 -15.78 0.56
C ARG A 471 0.18 -14.68 0.85
N GLU A 472 0.64 -13.99 -0.20
CA GLU A 472 1.68 -12.97 -0.11
C GLU A 472 2.97 -13.53 0.51
N LEU A 473 3.55 -12.86 1.50
CA LEU A 473 4.84 -13.22 2.09
C LEU A 473 4.87 -14.64 2.69
N SER A 474 3.76 -15.14 3.25
CA SER A 474 3.74 -16.50 3.80
C SER A 474 3.84 -17.56 2.70
N ALA A 475 3.21 -17.33 1.55
CA ALA A 475 3.37 -18.18 0.37
C ALA A 475 4.79 -18.07 -0.21
N ASP A 476 5.33 -16.85 -0.33
CA ASP A 476 6.69 -16.63 -0.83
C ASP A 476 7.78 -17.30 0.04
N SER A 477 7.54 -17.42 1.35
CA SER A 477 8.43 -18.18 2.24
C SER A 477 8.53 -19.67 1.88
N MET A 478 7.52 -20.26 1.22
CA MET A 478 7.61 -21.66 0.77
C MET A 478 8.61 -21.84 -0.37
N MET A 479 8.77 -20.85 -1.25
CA MET A 479 9.79 -20.86 -2.30
C MET A 479 11.20 -20.73 -1.68
N ILE A 480 11.36 -19.91 -0.64
CA ILE A 480 12.62 -19.84 0.11
C ILE A 480 12.99 -21.21 0.70
N GLY A 481 12.04 -21.87 1.37
CA GLY A 481 12.25 -23.22 1.91
C GLY A 481 12.59 -24.26 0.82
N PHE A 482 11.95 -24.16 -0.36
CA PHE A 482 12.25 -25.02 -1.51
C PHE A 482 13.70 -24.83 -1.99
N LEU A 483 14.13 -23.57 -2.19
CA LEU A 483 15.49 -23.25 -2.65
C LEU A 483 16.55 -23.73 -1.65
N GLU A 484 16.33 -23.57 -0.35
CA GLU A 484 17.23 -24.07 0.70
C GLU A 484 17.29 -25.61 0.69
N ARG A 485 16.14 -26.29 0.60
CA ARG A 485 16.08 -27.77 0.58
C ARG A 485 16.83 -28.37 -0.61
N HIS A 486 16.67 -27.77 -1.80
CA HIS A 486 17.33 -28.22 -3.03
C HIS A 486 18.75 -27.65 -3.21
N LYS A 487 19.25 -26.89 -2.22
CA LYS A 487 20.58 -26.28 -2.20
C LYS A 487 20.86 -25.44 -3.43
N ILE A 488 19.87 -24.67 -3.86
CA ILE A 488 19.99 -23.73 -4.97
C ILE A 488 20.42 -22.38 -4.37
N PRO A 489 21.62 -21.87 -4.67
CA PRO A 489 22.05 -20.56 -4.17
C PRO A 489 21.19 -19.44 -4.76
N TYR A 490 20.59 -18.64 -3.89
CA TYR A 490 19.72 -17.52 -4.28
C TYR A 490 20.01 -16.30 -3.40
N ASP A 491 19.64 -15.15 -3.93
CA ASP A 491 19.59 -13.88 -3.23
C ASP A 491 18.17 -13.31 -3.27
N ILE A 492 17.80 -12.52 -2.24
CA ILE A 492 16.53 -11.79 -2.18
C ILE A 492 16.71 -10.38 -2.73
N VAL A 493 15.85 -10.05 -3.70
CA VAL A 493 15.63 -8.72 -4.24
C VAL A 493 14.18 -8.31 -3.93
N THR A 494 13.88 -7.03 -3.87
CA THR A 494 12.52 -6.52 -3.63
C THR A 494 12.05 -5.63 -4.77
N ASP A 495 10.74 -5.40 -4.89
CA ASP A 495 10.23 -4.38 -5.83
C ASP A 495 10.84 -3.00 -5.59
N HIS A 496 11.17 -2.66 -4.34
CA HIS A 496 11.84 -1.42 -3.97
C HIS A 496 13.24 -1.35 -4.60
N ASP A 497 13.99 -2.45 -4.58
CA ASP A 497 15.30 -2.52 -5.23
C ASP A 497 15.17 -2.35 -6.74
N LEU A 498 14.18 -2.99 -7.36
CA LEU A 498 13.91 -2.83 -8.78
C LEU A 498 13.49 -1.40 -9.12
N HIS A 499 12.72 -0.75 -8.26
CA HIS A 499 12.30 0.63 -8.45
C HIS A 499 13.50 1.60 -8.40
N PHE A 500 14.36 1.48 -7.38
CA PHE A 500 15.48 2.41 -7.19
C PHE A 500 16.69 2.13 -8.10
N HIS A 501 16.91 0.88 -8.49
CA HIS A 501 18.11 0.48 -9.22
C HIS A 501 17.83 -0.08 -10.62
N GLY A 502 16.56 -0.27 -10.98
CA GLY A 502 16.17 -0.77 -12.30
C GLY A 502 16.83 -2.10 -12.64
N ALA A 503 17.24 -2.25 -13.90
CA ALA A 503 17.90 -3.45 -14.39
C ALA A 503 19.23 -3.78 -13.68
N ALA A 504 19.89 -2.78 -13.08
CA ALA A 504 21.13 -3.01 -12.33
C ALA A 504 20.89 -3.87 -11.09
N ALA A 505 19.66 -3.91 -10.56
CA ALA A 505 19.27 -4.83 -9.49
C ALA A 505 19.33 -6.30 -9.89
N LEU A 506 19.14 -6.60 -11.18
CA LEU A 506 19.06 -7.96 -11.69
C LEU A 506 20.33 -8.40 -12.43
N ALA A 507 21.20 -7.46 -12.80
CA ALA A 507 22.42 -7.71 -13.57
C ALA A 507 23.37 -8.80 -13.02
N PRO A 508 23.50 -9.02 -11.70
CA PRO A 508 24.35 -10.08 -11.17
C PRO A 508 23.83 -11.52 -11.44
N TYR A 509 22.55 -11.66 -11.74
CA TYR A 509 21.86 -12.95 -11.82
C TYR A 509 21.67 -13.40 -13.27
N ASN A 510 21.51 -14.71 -13.46
CA ASN A 510 21.11 -15.26 -14.76
C ASN A 510 19.63 -15.66 -14.79
N THR A 511 19.03 -15.84 -13.62
CA THR A 511 17.66 -16.31 -13.46
C THR A 511 16.96 -15.48 -12.40
N VAL A 512 15.76 -15.02 -12.69
CA VAL A 512 14.90 -14.25 -11.79
C VAL A 512 13.59 -14.98 -11.59
N ILE A 513 13.19 -15.15 -10.33
CA ILE A 513 11.94 -15.79 -9.92
C ILE A 513 11.06 -14.71 -9.26
N THR A 514 9.79 -14.63 -9.64
CA THR A 514 8.82 -13.73 -9.00
C THR A 514 8.30 -14.29 -7.67
N GLY A 515 7.63 -13.48 -6.85
CA GLY A 515 6.73 -14.00 -5.82
C GLY A 515 5.50 -14.72 -6.42
N SER A 516 4.65 -15.27 -5.56
CA SER A 516 3.39 -15.94 -5.93
C SER A 516 2.33 -14.96 -6.44
N HIS A 517 2.43 -13.67 -6.08
CA HIS A 517 1.44 -12.64 -6.43
C HIS A 517 2.08 -11.25 -6.70
N PRO A 518 2.84 -11.05 -7.80
CA PRO A 518 3.53 -9.80 -8.09
C PRO A 518 2.63 -8.76 -8.78
N GLU A 519 1.50 -8.40 -8.16
CA GLU A 519 0.40 -7.61 -8.77
C GLU A 519 0.70 -6.12 -9.01
N TYR A 520 1.50 -5.46 -8.15
CA TYR A 520 1.62 -3.98 -8.08
C TYR A 520 2.98 -3.38 -8.48
N PRO A 521 3.59 -3.71 -9.62
CA PRO A 521 4.87 -3.14 -9.99
C PRO A 521 4.75 -1.66 -10.41
N THR A 522 5.79 -0.89 -10.08
CA THR A 522 6.01 0.45 -10.66
C THR A 522 6.51 0.34 -12.10
N VAL A 523 6.60 1.47 -12.81
CA VAL A 523 7.18 1.52 -14.15
C VAL A 523 8.63 1.06 -14.15
N GLU A 524 9.39 1.51 -13.16
CA GLU A 524 10.79 1.17 -12.96
C GLU A 524 10.94 -0.32 -12.67
N SER A 525 10.11 -0.89 -11.78
CA SER A 525 10.12 -2.31 -11.46
C SER A 525 9.79 -3.18 -12.67
N TYR A 526 8.73 -2.85 -13.42
CA TYR A 526 8.38 -3.57 -14.66
C TYR A 526 9.54 -3.50 -15.67
N ASN A 527 10.11 -2.31 -15.87
CA ASN A 527 11.22 -2.11 -16.81
C ASN A 527 12.47 -2.90 -16.41
N ALA A 528 12.70 -3.15 -15.12
CA ALA A 528 13.81 -3.98 -14.67
C ALA A 528 13.71 -5.42 -15.24
N TYR A 529 12.54 -6.05 -15.16
CA TYR A 529 12.29 -7.37 -15.76
C TYR A 529 12.43 -7.35 -17.28
N GLU A 530 11.83 -6.35 -17.95
CA GLU A 530 11.91 -6.24 -19.41
C GLU A 530 13.37 -6.11 -19.87
N ASN A 531 14.14 -5.23 -19.23
CA ASN A 531 15.54 -5.02 -19.56
C ASN A 531 16.41 -6.25 -19.25
N PHE A 532 16.09 -6.97 -18.18
CA PHE A 532 16.76 -8.22 -17.83
C PHE A 532 16.54 -9.29 -18.90
N ALA A 533 15.28 -9.48 -19.36
CA ALA A 533 14.96 -10.39 -20.47
C ALA A 533 15.66 -9.98 -21.78
N ARG A 534 15.70 -8.68 -22.09
CA ARG A 534 16.38 -8.13 -23.29
C ARG A 534 17.90 -8.31 -23.27
N GLN A 535 18.49 -8.57 -22.11
CA GLN A 535 19.91 -8.88 -21.96
C GLN A 535 20.20 -10.39 -21.92
N GLY A 536 19.16 -11.22 -22.14
CA GLY A 536 19.29 -12.67 -22.17
C GLY A 536 19.19 -13.33 -20.80
N GLY A 537 18.66 -12.62 -19.79
CA GLY A 537 18.30 -13.20 -18.51
C GLY A 537 17.10 -14.15 -18.63
N ASN A 538 17.04 -15.14 -17.74
CA ASN A 538 15.93 -16.09 -17.68
C ASN A 538 14.91 -15.69 -16.60
N ILE A 539 13.61 -15.73 -16.92
CA ILE A 539 12.56 -15.33 -15.99
C ILE A 539 11.66 -16.53 -15.68
N MET A 540 11.36 -16.73 -14.40
CA MET A 540 10.36 -17.66 -13.91
C MET A 540 9.23 -16.88 -13.23
N TYR A 541 8.10 -16.72 -13.92
CA TYR A 541 6.89 -16.14 -13.35
C TYR A 541 6.03 -17.25 -12.73
N LEU A 542 6.20 -17.44 -11.42
CA LEU A 542 5.65 -18.59 -10.69
C LEU A 542 4.42 -18.24 -9.84
N GLY A 543 3.68 -17.23 -10.27
CA GLY A 543 2.48 -16.72 -9.61
C GLY A 543 1.29 -16.58 -10.55
N GLY A 544 0.23 -15.94 -10.06
CA GLY A 544 -0.94 -15.48 -10.80
C GLY A 544 -1.19 -13.99 -10.56
N ASN A 545 -2.06 -13.36 -11.34
CA ASN A 545 -2.40 -11.93 -11.28
C ASN A 545 -1.20 -10.97 -11.16
N GLY A 546 -0.10 -11.33 -11.81
CA GLY A 546 1.11 -10.53 -11.82
C GLY A 546 0.99 -9.33 -12.76
N PHE A 547 1.63 -8.23 -12.37
CA PHE A 547 1.82 -7.05 -13.22
C PHE A 547 0.50 -6.45 -13.71
N TYR A 548 -0.49 -6.40 -12.82
CA TYR A 548 -1.85 -6.02 -13.13
C TYR A 548 -2.10 -4.52 -12.95
N TRP A 549 -1.87 -4.02 -11.74
CA TRP A 549 -2.04 -2.62 -11.38
C TRP A 549 -0.74 -1.85 -11.49
N VAL A 550 -0.83 -0.63 -12.02
CA VAL A 550 0.26 0.34 -11.94
C VAL A 550 0.29 0.91 -10.53
N SER A 551 1.49 1.00 -9.95
CA SER A 551 1.75 1.68 -8.68
C SER A 551 2.79 2.81 -8.84
N ALA A 552 2.84 3.70 -7.84
CA ALA A 552 3.89 4.70 -7.72
C ALA A 552 4.52 4.67 -6.33
N LEU A 553 5.80 5.02 -6.31
CA LEU A 553 6.63 5.24 -5.14
C LEU A 553 7.44 6.52 -5.39
N ASP A 554 7.88 7.19 -4.33
CA ASP A 554 8.90 8.24 -4.43
C ASP A 554 10.10 7.96 -3.52
N THR A 555 11.24 8.55 -3.85
CA THR A 555 12.51 8.35 -3.14
C THR A 555 12.55 8.98 -1.74
N ALA A 556 11.75 10.02 -1.48
CA ALA A 556 11.74 10.71 -0.19
C ALA A 556 10.94 9.95 0.87
N ARG A 557 9.96 9.15 0.45
CA ARG A 557 9.08 8.33 1.30
C ARG A 557 9.02 6.89 0.77
N PRO A 558 10.13 6.15 0.79
CA PRO A 558 10.22 4.81 0.23
C PRO A 558 9.36 3.77 0.96
N TRP A 559 8.67 4.14 2.05
CA TRP A 559 7.74 3.30 2.78
C TRP A 559 6.28 3.43 2.31
N ARG A 560 5.95 4.43 1.47
CA ARG A 560 4.58 4.78 1.10
C ARG A 560 4.30 4.44 -0.37
N LEU A 561 3.42 3.48 -0.60
CA LEU A 561 2.94 3.10 -1.93
C LEU A 561 1.69 3.88 -2.31
N GLU A 562 1.58 4.35 -3.56
CA GLU A 562 0.36 4.92 -4.13
C GLU A 562 -0.25 4.02 -5.22
N VAL A 563 -1.55 3.76 -5.13
CA VAL A 563 -2.33 3.03 -6.13
C VAL A 563 -3.62 3.80 -6.42
N ARG A 564 -3.95 3.96 -7.71
CA ARG A 564 -5.17 4.64 -8.15
C ARG A 564 -5.91 3.78 -9.18
N ARG A 565 -7.06 3.22 -8.78
CA ARG A 565 -7.89 2.34 -9.63
C ARG A 565 -8.93 3.11 -10.45
N GLY A 566 -9.18 2.65 -11.68
CA GLY A 566 -10.00 3.32 -12.68
C GLY A 566 -11.24 2.54 -13.11
N ASP A 567 -11.69 2.69 -14.35
CA ASP A 567 -12.95 2.11 -14.86
C ASP A 567 -12.90 0.60 -15.13
N GLN A 568 -11.71 0.03 -15.23
CA GLN A 568 -11.46 -1.37 -15.60
C GLN A 568 -10.67 -2.06 -14.50
N GLY A 569 -10.77 -3.38 -14.43
CA GLY A 569 -10.05 -4.24 -13.51
C GLY A 569 -10.83 -4.67 -12.27
N VAL A 570 -10.41 -5.77 -11.65
CA VAL A 570 -10.95 -6.31 -10.39
C VAL A 570 -10.61 -5.36 -9.23
N ARG A 571 -11.63 -4.75 -8.61
CA ARG A 571 -11.45 -3.66 -7.64
C ARG A 571 -12.63 -3.51 -6.69
N THR A 572 -12.37 -3.00 -5.50
CA THR A 572 -13.35 -2.72 -4.44
C THR A 572 -13.91 -1.29 -4.48
N TYR A 573 -13.22 -0.36 -5.17
CA TYR A 573 -13.69 1.00 -5.40
C TYR A 573 -13.21 1.52 -6.76
N THR A 574 -13.82 2.63 -7.22
CA THR A 574 -13.44 3.32 -8.46
C THR A 574 -13.19 4.81 -8.18
N LEU A 575 -12.01 5.31 -8.53
CA LEU A 575 -11.76 6.75 -8.48
C LEU A 575 -12.38 7.45 -9.70
N PRO A 576 -12.86 8.70 -9.53
CA PRO A 576 -13.33 9.49 -10.67
C PRO A 576 -12.18 9.76 -11.65
N GLY A 577 -12.51 9.86 -12.95
CA GLY A 577 -11.56 10.11 -14.05
C GLY A 577 -10.41 11.08 -13.74
N PRO A 578 -10.70 12.33 -13.29
CA PRO A 578 -9.67 13.33 -13.02
C PRO A 578 -8.74 13.00 -11.84
N GLU A 579 -9.00 11.98 -11.04
CA GLU A 579 -8.25 11.67 -9.81
C GLU A 579 -7.44 10.38 -9.94
N ARG A 580 -7.15 9.94 -11.18
CA ARG A 580 -6.44 8.68 -11.48
C ARG A 580 -4.96 8.85 -11.80
N ILE A 581 -4.49 10.09 -11.97
CA ILE A 581 -3.06 10.37 -12.10
C ILE A 581 -2.47 10.45 -10.69
N MET A 582 -1.44 9.64 -10.45
CA MET A 582 -0.74 9.51 -9.16
C MET A 582 -0.15 10.84 -8.74
N SER A 583 -0.32 11.17 -7.47
CA SER A 583 0.22 12.40 -6.89
C SER A 583 1.73 12.30 -6.69
N LEU A 584 2.28 11.13 -6.35
CA LEU A 584 3.69 10.96 -6.02
C LEU A 584 4.63 11.26 -7.18
N ASN A 585 4.23 10.95 -8.42
CA ASN A 585 5.12 11.10 -9.58
C ASN A 585 4.42 11.50 -10.89
N GLY A 586 3.11 11.74 -10.89
CA GLY A 586 2.37 12.11 -12.10
C GLY A 586 2.09 10.95 -13.06
N THR A 587 2.36 9.71 -12.66
CA THR A 587 2.08 8.53 -13.49
C THR A 587 0.59 8.26 -13.56
N GLN A 588 0.07 7.94 -14.74
CA GLN A 588 -1.29 7.43 -14.89
C GLN A 588 -1.43 6.05 -14.26
N GLY A 589 -2.31 5.94 -13.25
CA GLY A 589 -2.69 4.67 -12.63
C GLY A 589 -3.59 3.79 -13.51
N GLY A 590 -4.27 2.83 -12.90
CA GLY A 590 -5.08 1.83 -13.59
C GLY A 590 -4.27 0.60 -14.01
N LEU A 591 -4.77 -0.13 -15.01
CA LEU A 591 -4.19 -1.39 -15.45
C LEU A 591 -2.97 -1.19 -16.37
N TRP A 592 -1.97 -2.07 -16.24
CA TRP A 592 -0.87 -2.19 -17.21
C TRP A 592 -1.38 -2.54 -18.62
N LYS A 593 -2.43 -3.36 -18.71
CA LYS A 593 -3.13 -3.67 -19.96
C LYS A 593 -3.61 -2.41 -20.68
N SER A 594 -4.18 -1.45 -19.97
CA SER A 594 -4.67 -0.17 -20.53
C SER A 594 -3.55 0.72 -21.07
N ARG A 595 -2.29 0.41 -20.71
CA ARG A 595 -1.08 1.09 -21.22
C ARG A 595 -0.44 0.36 -22.40
N GLY A 596 -1.08 -0.70 -22.92
CA GLY A 596 -0.51 -1.55 -23.96
C GLY A 596 0.65 -2.42 -23.47
N ARG A 597 0.76 -2.66 -22.16
CA ARG A 597 1.84 -3.44 -21.52
C ARG A 597 1.30 -4.54 -20.61
N SER A 598 0.26 -5.24 -21.08
CA SER A 598 -0.24 -6.43 -20.37
C SER A 598 0.89 -7.45 -20.16
N SER A 599 0.80 -8.24 -19.08
CA SER A 599 1.76 -9.31 -18.75
C SER A 599 1.92 -10.35 -19.87
N HIS A 600 0.94 -10.49 -20.78
CA HIS A 600 1.09 -11.30 -22.00
C HIS A 600 2.40 -11.01 -22.74
N GLY A 601 2.80 -9.74 -22.88
CA GLY A 601 3.95 -9.36 -23.71
C GLY A 601 5.31 -9.81 -23.16
N LEU A 602 5.48 -9.83 -21.84
CA LEU A 602 6.76 -10.16 -21.18
C LEU A 602 6.75 -11.53 -20.50
N PHE A 603 5.60 -11.97 -19.98
CA PHE A 603 5.46 -13.23 -19.25
C PHE A 603 4.70 -14.28 -20.04
N GLY A 604 4.21 -13.95 -21.23
CA GLY A 604 3.44 -14.87 -22.09
C GLY A 604 2.01 -15.12 -21.64
N ILE A 605 1.65 -14.75 -20.41
CA ILE A 605 0.33 -14.97 -19.82
C ILE A 605 -0.13 -13.73 -19.07
N SER A 606 -1.45 -13.60 -18.83
CA SER A 606 -2.03 -12.51 -18.05
C SER A 606 -3.28 -12.95 -17.31
N PHE A 607 -3.55 -12.28 -16.19
CA PHE A 607 -4.75 -12.46 -15.37
C PHE A 607 -6.03 -12.52 -16.20
N CYS A 608 -6.82 -13.56 -15.94
CA CYS A 608 -8.05 -13.83 -16.67
C CYS A 608 -9.24 -14.22 -15.78
N ALA A 609 -9.00 -14.74 -14.58
CA ALA A 609 -10.07 -15.13 -13.65
C ALA A 609 -9.59 -15.30 -12.21
N GLU A 610 -10.52 -15.20 -11.27
CA GLU A 610 -10.31 -15.43 -9.84
C GLU A 610 -11.43 -16.29 -9.23
N GLY A 611 -11.17 -16.97 -8.12
CA GLY A 611 -12.21 -17.73 -7.42
C GLY A 611 -11.79 -18.40 -6.11
N VAL A 612 -12.74 -18.51 -5.19
CA VAL A 612 -12.55 -19.09 -3.83
C VAL A 612 -12.59 -20.62 -3.79
N GLY A 613 -12.98 -21.26 -4.90
CA GLY A 613 -13.07 -22.72 -4.99
C GLY A 613 -11.72 -23.43 -4.80
N PRO A 614 -11.74 -24.77 -4.65
CA PRO A 614 -10.51 -25.54 -4.69
C PRO A 614 -9.84 -25.36 -6.07
N GLY A 615 -8.52 -25.24 -6.05
CA GLY A 615 -7.74 -25.25 -7.29
C GLY A 615 -7.83 -26.61 -7.98
N VAL A 616 -7.39 -26.65 -9.24
CA VAL A 616 -7.39 -27.84 -10.10
C VAL A 616 -5.98 -28.13 -10.61
N PRO A 617 -5.65 -29.35 -11.03
CA PRO A 617 -4.35 -29.64 -11.63
C PRO A 617 -4.19 -29.02 -13.02
N PHE A 618 -2.95 -28.94 -13.46
CA PHE A 618 -2.61 -28.73 -14.86
C PHE A 618 -2.51 -30.07 -15.59
N LYS A 619 -2.89 -30.10 -16.87
CA LYS A 619 -2.68 -31.23 -17.77
C LYS A 619 -1.70 -30.84 -18.87
N ARG A 620 -0.66 -31.66 -19.04
CA ARG A 620 0.32 -31.54 -20.12
C ARG A 620 -0.34 -31.51 -21.50
N THR A 621 0.13 -30.61 -22.36
CA THR A 621 -0.30 -30.54 -23.77
C THR A 621 0.49 -31.52 -24.64
N GLU A 622 -0.02 -31.84 -25.83
CA GLU A 622 0.70 -32.69 -26.81
C GLU A 622 2.06 -32.10 -27.19
N LYS A 623 2.16 -30.77 -27.29
CA LYS A 623 3.43 -30.07 -27.59
C LYS A 623 4.49 -30.34 -26.53
N SER A 624 4.09 -30.45 -25.25
CA SER A 624 5.03 -30.72 -24.15
C SER A 624 5.60 -32.14 -24.12
N LEU A 625 5.13 -33.03 -25.00
CA LEU A 625 5.66 -34.38 -25.18
C LEU A 625 6.82 -34.44 -26.17
N ALA A 626 7.09 -33.34 -26.89
CA ALA A 626 8.17 -33.29 -27.86
C ALA A 626 9.55 -33.41 -27.18
N PRO A 627 10.55 -34.07 -27.80
CA PRO A 627 11.85 -34.36 -27.17
C PRO A 627 12.58 -33.12 -26.63
N GLU A 628 12.40 -31.96 -27.27
CA GLU A 628 13.00 -30.69 -26.85
C GLU A 628 12.51 -30.17 -25.50
N PHE A 629 11.36 -30.66 -25.00
CA PHE A 629 10.82 -30.31 -23.67
C PHE A 629 11.01 -31.41 -22.64
N ALA A 630 11.62 -32.55 -23.00
CA ALA A 630 11.79 -33.69 -22.10
C ALA A 630 12.58 -33.34 -20.82
N TRP A 631 13.46 -32.32 -20.89
CA TRP A 631 14.23 -31.85 -19.75
C TRP A 631 13.35 -31.28 -18.61
N MET A 632 12.19 -30.69 -18.93
CA MET A 632 11.26 -30.14 -17.92
C MET A 632 10.69 -31.25 -17.02
N PHE A 633 10.48 -32.43 -17.60
CA PHE A 633 9.82 -33.57 -16.95
C PHE A 633 10.81 -34.66 -16.56
N LYS A 634 12.09 -34.31 -16.44
CA LYS A 634 13.14 -35.24 -16.01
C LYS A 634 12.80 -35.85 -14.65
N ASP A 635 12.97 -37.17 -14.55
CA ASP A 635 12.63 -38.01 -13.39
C ASP A 635 11.14 -37.96 -12.96
N MET A 636 10.24 -37.60 -13.88
CA MET A 636 8.79 -37.79 -13.73
C MET A 636 8.32 -38.96 -14.60
N SER A 637 7.22 -39.62 -14.23
CA SER A 637 6.66 -40.72 -15.03
C SER A 637 6.14 -40.19 -16.38
N PRO A 638 6.43 -40.84 -17.52
CA PRO A 638 5.85 -40.47 -18.81
C PRO A 638 4.31 -40.56 -18.85
N GLU A 639 3.73 -41.44 -18.02
CA GLU A 639 2.29 -41.62 -17.86
C GLU A 639 1.65 -40.54 -16.95
N GLU A 640 2.45 -39.84 -16.15
CA GLU A 640 2.04 -38.74 -15.28
C GLU A 640 1.83 -37.46 -16.11
N LEU A 641 0.57 -37.25 -16.51
CA LEU A 641 0.18 -36.09 -17.33
C LEU A 641 -0.41 -34.93 -16.52
N LEU A 642 -0.82 -35.18 -15.27
CA LEU A 642 -1.33 -34.16 -14.37
C LEU A 642 -0.22 -33.60 -13.49
N ILE A 643 -0.25 -32.30 -13.24
CA ILE A 643 0.73 -31.58 -12.44
C ILE A 643 -0.04 -30.81 -11.36
N GLY A 644 0.32 -31.05 -10.10
CA GLY A 644 -0.25 -30.34 -8.96
C GLY A 644 -1.70 -30.68 -8.67
N GLU A 645 -2.03 -31.96 -8.50
CA GLU A 645 -3.36 -32.40 -8.04
C GLU A 645 -3.65 -31.98 -6.59
N HIS A 646 -2.60 -31.70 -5.82
CA HIS A 646 -2.68 -31.35 -4.41
C HIS A 646 -1.86 -30.10 -4.07
N GLY A 647 -2.17 -29.50 -2.93
CA GLY A 647 -1.73 -28.18 -2.51
C GLY A 647 -2.61 -27.64 -1.39
N LEU A 648 -2.09 -26.66 -0.64
CA LEU A 648 -2.79 -26.03 0.48
C LEU A 648 -4.06 -25.23 0.08
N GLY A 649 -4.38 -25.19 -1.21
CA GLY A 649 -5.59 -24.58 -1.78
C GLY A 649 -6.33 -25.52 -2.75
N GLY A 650 -6.14 -26.84 -2.64
CA GLY A 650 -6.60 -27.82 -3.64
C GLY A 650 -5.51 -28.10 -4.66
N GLY A 651 -5.78 -27.96 -5.96
CA GLY A 651 -4.77 -28.09 -7.02
C GLY A 651 -3.94 -26.83 -7.29
N ALA A 652 -2.89 -27.00 -8.10
CA ALA A 652 -1.90 -25.96 -8.40
C ALA A 652 -2.42 -24.78 -9.23
N SER A 653 -3.57 -24.90 -9.90
CA SER A 653 -4.25 -23.83 -10.62
C SER A 653 -5.44 -23.33 -9.80
N GLY A 654 -5.35 -22.14 -9.19
CA GLY A 654 -6.44 -21.58 -8.39
C GLY A 654 -6.06 -20.31 -7.63
N ASP A 655 -7.00 -19.81 -6.82
CA ASP A 655 -7.02 -18.44 -6.29
C ASP A 655 -7.18 -17.45 -7.46
N GLU A 656 -6.09 -16.96 -8.04
CA GLU A 656 -6.11 -16.11 -9.24
C GLU A 656 -5.24 -16.71 -10.35
N ILE A 657 -5.76 -16.66 -11.59
CA ILE A 657 -5.23 -17.44 -12.72
C ILE A 657 -5.02 -16.62 -14.00
N ASP A 658 -3.98 -17.01 -14.76
CA ASP A 658 -3.51 -16.31 -15.95
C ASP A 658 -3.47 -17.22 -17.18
N SER A 659 -3.88 -16.71 -18.34
CA SER A 659 -3.93 -17.48 -19.59
C SER A 659 -3.04 -16.92 -20.69
N PHE A 660 -2.65 -17.79 -21.63
CA PHE A 660 -1.89 -17.45 -22.83
C PHE A 660 -2.82 -17.02 -23.96
N ASP A 661 -2.55 -15.86 -24.58
CA ASP A 661 -3.28 -15.42 -25.76
C ASP A 661 -2.42 -14.53 -26.69
N ILE A 662 -2.15 -15.03 -27.89
CA ILE A 662 -1.41 -14.29 -28.93
C ILE A 662 -2.15 -13.03 -29.36
N LYS A 663 -3.50 -13.05 -29.39
CA LYS A 663 -4.30 -11.86 -29.76
C LYS A 663 -4.16 -10.73 -28.75
N CYS A 664 -3.88 -11.06 -27.50
CA CYS A 664 -3.63 -10.10 -26.43
C CYS A 664 -2.13 -9.73 -26.26
N GLY A 665 -1.24 -10.25 -27.11
CA GLY A 665 0.17 -9.86 -27.16
C GLY A 665 1.16 -10.91 -26.70
N SER A 666 0.74 -12.15 -26.45
CA SER A 666 1.67 -13.22 -26.06
C SER A 666 2.66 -13.55 -27.19
N PRO A 667 3.93 -13.91 -26.88
CA PRO A 667 4.94 -14.20 -27.90
C PRO A 667 4.54 -15.35 -28.83
N THR A 668 4.72 -15.14 -30.13
CA THR A 668 4.31 -16.13 -31.15
C THR A 668 5.13 -17.43 -31.14
N ASN A 669 6.33 -17.41 -30.54
CA ASN A 669 7.15 -18.59 -30.29
C ASN A 669 6.84 -19.27 -28.95
N GLY A 670 5.84 -18.79 -28.20
CA GLY A 670 5.42 -19.39 -26.95
C GLY A 670 4.77 -20.75 -27.12
N VAL A 671 5.15 -21.67 -26.22
CA VAL A 671 4.60 -23.03 -26.15
C VAL A 671 3.87 -23.19 -24.83
N VAL A 672 2.57 -23.46 -24.92
CA VAL A 672 1.76 -23.88 -23.77
C VAL A 672 2.15 -25.32 -23.41
N ILE A 673 2.85 -25.48 -22.31
CA ILE A 673 3.36 -26.74 -21.77
C ILE A 673 2.24 -27.54 -21.10
N ALA A 674 1.38 -26.87 -20.33
CA ALA A 674 0.24 -27.49 -19.68
C ALA A 674 -0.87 -26.45 -19.49
N THR A 675 -2.12 -26.92 -19.41
CA THR A 675 -3.29 -26.06 -19.18
C THR A 675 -4.10 -26.65 -18.03
N SER A 676 -4.70 -25.81 -17.19
CA SER A 676 -5.56 -26.28 -16.09
C SER A 676 -6.73 -27.14 -16.61
N THR A 677 -7.19 -28.11 -15.83
CA THR A 677 -8.21 -29.09 -16.27
C THR A 677 -9.65 -28.54 -16.35
N GLY A 678 -9.81 -27.21 -16.28
CA GLY A 678 -11.11 -26.53 -16.16
C GLY A 678 -11.49 -26.25 -14.71
N HIS A 679 -12.13 -25.11 -14.47
CA HIS A 679 -12.44 -24.60 -13.13
C HIS A 679 -13.94 -24.71 -12.80
N PRO A 680 -14.31 -24.85 -11.52
CA PRO A 680 -15.70 -24.82 -11.10
C PRO A 680 -16.32 -23.41 -11.25
N ASP A 681 -17.64 -23.32 -11.16
CA ASP A 681 -18.38 -22.04 -11.25
C ASP A 681 -18.12 -21.07 -10.10
N ALA A 682 -17.33 -21.48 -9.10
CA ALA A 682 -16.76 -20.59 -8.07
C ALA A 682 -15.64 -19.68 -8.60
N PHE A 683 -15.21 -19.85 -9.86
CA PHE A 683 -14.30 -18.96 -10.57
C PHE A 683 -15.07 -18.07 -11.55
N GLY A 684 -14.77 -16.77 -11.52
CA GLY A 684 -15.34 -15.74 -12.38
C GLY A 684 -14.30 -15.11 -13.31
N ILE A 685 -14.71 -14.82 -14.55
CA ILE A 685 -13.86 -14.11 -15.52
C ILE A 685 -13.68 -12.64 -15.15
N VAL A 686 -12.49 -12.08 -15.42
CA VAL A 686 -12.20 -10.67 -15.14
C VAL A 686 -12.93 -9.71 -16.09
N PRO A 687 -13.33 -8.52 -15.61
CA PRO A 687 -14.21 -7.63 -16.38
C PRO A 687 -13.56 -7.10 -17.67
N GLU A 688 -12.25 -6.85 -17.68
CA GLU A 688 -11.51 -6.21 -18.78
C GLU A 688 -11.17 -7.14 -19.96
N ILE A 689 -11.47 -8.44 -19.87
CA ILE A 689 -11.42 -9.37 -21.03
C ILE A 689 -12.82 -9.74 -21.54
N THR A 690 -13.88 -9.26 -20.90
CA THR A 690 -15.26 -9.58 -21.28
C THR A 690 -15.85 -8.48 -22.16
N MET A 691 -16.41 -8.85 -23.32
CA MET A 691 -17.04 -7.92 -24.26
C MET A 691 -18.57 -8.02 -24.24
N PHE A 692 -19.27 -6.96 -24.63
CA PHE A 692 -20.73 -6.95 -24.74
C PHE A 692 -21.25 -7.90 -25.84
N PRO A 693 -22.30 -8.71 -25.59
CA PRO A 693 -23.00 -8.88 -24.32
C PRO A 693 -22.23 -9.79 -23.34
N ILE A 694 -22.24 -9.42 -22.06
CA ILE A 694 -21.60 -10.17 -20.98
C ILE A 694 -22.35 -11.51 -20.80
N THR A 695 -21.73 -12.62 -21.19
CA THR A 695 -22.27 -13.98 -21.08
C THR A 695 -21.13 -14.97 -20.82
N LYS A 696 -21.43 -16.16 -20.28
CA LYS A 696 -20.46 -17.24 -20.02
C LYS A 696 -19.29 -16.81 -19.13
N THR A 697 -19.61 -16.28 -17.95
CA THR A 697 -18.65 -15.64 -17.04
C THR A 697 -18.14 -16.54 -15.92
N LEU A 698 -18.61 -17.78 -15.83
CA LEU A 698 -18.24 -18.74 -14.79
C LEU A 698 -17.45 -19.93 -15.35
N GLY A 699 -16.67 -20.58 -14.48
CA GLY A 699 -15.69 -21.61 -14.85
C GLY A 699 -16.18 -22.70 -15.80
N THR A 700 -17.38 -23.27 -15.58
CA THR A 700 -17.88 -24.37 -16.43
C THR A 700 -18.51 -23.89 -17.75
N GLN A 701 -18.64 -22.58 -17.93
CA GLN A 701 -19.37 -21.96 -19.05
C GLN A 701 -18.46 -21.57 -20.21
N THR A 702 -17.14 -21.48 -19.99
CA THR A 702 -16.16 -20.95 -20.95
C THR A 702 -14.79 -21.60 -20.78
N ASP A 703 -14.04 -21.70 -21.88
CA ASP A 703 -12.64 -22.18 -21.89
C ASP A 703 -11.63 -21.04 -21.64
N GLU A 704 -12.09 -19.80 -21.46
CA GLU A 704 -11.24 -18.64 -21.16
C GLU A 704 -10.79 -18.59 -19.70
N ILE A 705 -11.50 -19.27 -18.80
CA ILE A 705 -11.13 -19.38 -17.38
C ILE A 705 -10.20 -20.60 -17.24
N ARG A 706 -8.90 -20.34 -17.41
CA ARG A 706 -7.85 -21.36 -17.33
C ARG A 706 -6.51 -20.75 -16.92
N SER A 707 -5.63 -21.58 -16.39
CA SER A 707 -4.21 -21.26 -16.25
C SER A 707 -3.41 -21.98 -17.33
N ASP A 708 -2.42 -21.30 -17.92
CA ASP A 708 -1.51 -21.89 -18.90
C ASP A 708 -0.06 -21.83 -18.40
N ILE A 709 0.60 -23.00 -18.28
CA ILE A 709 2.05 -23.07 -18.12
C ILE A 709 2.69 -22.82 -19.49
N VAL A 710 3.52 -21.78 -19.61
CA VAL A 710 4.09 -21.33 -20.89
C VAL A 710 5.60 -21.27 -20.81
N TYR A 711 6.25 -21.62 -21.93
CA TYR A 711 7.68 -21.44 -22.13
C TYR A 711 7.96 -20.77 -23.48
N TYR A 712 8.89 -19.81 -23.51
CA TYR A 712 9.41 -19.25 -24.76
C TYR A 712 10.84 -18.75 -24.60
N GLU A 713 11.58 -18.72 -25.72
CA GLU A 713 12.95 -18.19 -25.77
C GLU A 713 12.97 -16.73 -26.23
N THR A 714 13.86 -15.92 -25.64
CA THR A 714 14.04 -14.51 -26.01
C THR A 714 15.10 -14.37 -27.10
N ASP A 715 15.03 -13.28 -27.87
CA ASP A 715 15.99 -12.99 -28.94
C ASP A 715 17.45 -12.88 -28.43
N ALA A 716 17.63 -12.46 -27.17
CA ALA A 716 18.93 -12.36 -26.52
C ALA A 716 19.48 -13.69 -25.96
N GLY A 717 18.78 -14.80 -26.22
CA GLY A 717 19.17 -16.15 -25.80
C GLY A 717 18.85 -16.50 -24.35
N GLY A 718 17.98 -15.74 -23.70
CA GLY A 718 17.36 -16.12 -22.42
C GLY A 718 16.04 -16.86 -22.66
N ALA A 719 15.31 -17.17 -21.59
CA ALA A 719 14.00 -17.80 -21.68
C ALA A 719 13.04 -17.31 -20.60
N VAL A 720 11.75 -17.43 -20.86
CA VAL A 720 10.68 -17.14 -19.90
C VAL A 720 9.85 -18.39 -19.69
N PHE A 721 9.66 -18.76 -18.42
CA PHE A 721 8.78 -19.83 -17.97
C PHE A 721 7.73 -19.25 -17.02
N SER A 722 6.46 -19.49 -17.30
CA SER A 722 5.35 -18.90 -16.55
C SER A 722 4.31 -19.97 -16.21
N VAL A 723 3.67 -19.89 -15.04
CA VAL A 723 2.69 -20.90 -14.58
C VAL A 723 1.25 -20.39 -14.48
N GLY A 724 1.08 -19.10 -14.16
CA GLY A 724 -0.22 -18.43 -14.19
C GLY A 724 -1.17 -18.80 -13.08
N SER A 725 -0.68 -19.02 -11.86
CA SER A 725 -1.51 -19.36 -10.70
C SER A 725 -0.83 -18.99 -9.38
N ILE A 726 -1.54 -18.26 -8.52
CA ILE A 726 -1.06 -17.97 -7.15
C ILE A 726 -0.86 -19.28 -6.36
N ASN A 727 -1.73 -20.27 -6.58
CA ASN A 727 -1.68 -21.56 -5.90
C ASN A 727 -0.39 -22.37 -6.19
N TRP A 728 0.45 -21.98 -7.16
CA TRP A 728 1.68 -22.71 -7.48
C TRP A 728 2.57 -22.91 -6.25
N TYR A 729 2.75 -21.89 -5.41
CA TYR A 729 3.60 -21.99 -4.20
C TYR A 729 2.96 -22.87 -3.12
N CYS A 730 1.63 -22.84 -3.00
CA CYS A 730 0.88 -23.72 -2.11
C CYS A 730 0.97 -25.20 -2.51
N SER A 731 1.04 -25.50 -3.81
CA SER A 731 1.29 -26.86 -4.32
C SER A 731 2.77 -27.23 -4.31
N LEU A 732 3.68 -26.28 -4.49
CA LEU A 732 5.12 -26.48 -4.37
C LEU A 732 5.47 -27.04 -2.99
N GLY A 733 4.94 -26.42 -1.93
CA GLY A 733 5.17 -26.83 -0.54
C GLY A 733 4.48 -28.13 -0.12
N TRP A 734 3.55 -28.66 -0.92
CA TRP A 734 2.76 -29.84 -0.54
C TRP A 734 3.64 -31.07 -0.26
N ASP A 735 3.35 -31.80 0.83
CA ASP A 735 4.05 -33.01 1.25
C ASP A 735 5.57 -32.84 1.33
N ASP A 736 6.02 -31.75 1.98
CA ASP A 736 7.44 -31.46 2.21
C ASP A 736 8.25 -31.43 0.90
N TYR A 737 7.69 -30.77 -0.12
CA TYR A 737 8.25 -30.62 -1.47
C TYR A 737 8.39 -31.92 -2.26
N ASN A 738 7.76 -33.01 -1.82
CA ASN A 738 7.80 -34.30 -2.50
C ASN A 738 6.61 -34.45 -3.46
N ASN A 739 6.60 -33.64 -4.52
CA ASN A 739 5.53 -33.62 -5.50
C ASN A 739 6.04 -33.20 -6.89
N ASN A 740 5.20 -33.34 -7.92
CA ASN A 740 5.58 -33.03 -9.30
C ASN A 740 5.71 -31.53 -9.61
N VAL A 741 5.06 -30.64 -8.83
CA VAL A 741 5.20 -29.18 -8.94
C VAL A 741 6.61 -28.75 -8.51
N ALA A 742 7.08 -29.28 -7.38
CA ALA A 742 8.44 -29.09 -6.88
C ALA A 742 9.48 -29.64 -7.86
N LYS A 743 9.24 -30.84 -8.41
CA LYS A 743 10.16 -31.46 -9.37
C LYS A 743 10.27 -30.67 -10.68
N LEU A 744 9.15 -30.24 -11.25
CA LEU A 744 9.14 -29.42 -12.47
C LEU A 744 9.84 -28.08 -12.22
N THR A 745 9.54 -27.42 -11.10
CA THR A 745 10.19 -26.15 -10.73
C THR A 745 11.71 -26.32 -10.60
N GLU A 746 12.17 -27.40 -9.95
CA GLU A 746 13.60 -27.72 -9.83
C GLU A 746 14.25 -27.90 -11.22
N ASN A 747 13.63 -28.69 -12.09
CA ASN A 747 14.17 -28.97 -13.43
C ASN A 747 14.34 -27.68 -14.25
N VAL A 748 13.39 -26.75 -14.18
CA VAL A 748 13.47 -25.46 -14.87
C VAL A 748 14.57 -24.56 -14.32
N ILE A 749 14.69 -24.44 -13.00
CA ILE A 749 15.79 -23.65 -12.42
C ILE A 749 17.14 -24.22 -12.84
N ARG A 750 17.32 -25.54 -12.77
CA ARG A 750 18.59 -26.19 -13.12
C ARG A 750 18.95 -26.03 -14.60
N GLU A 751 17.97 -26.13 -15.49
CA GLU A 751 18.18 -25.89 -16.92
C GLU A 751 18.58 -24.43 -17.19
N PHE A 752 17.90 -23.46 -16.56
CA PHE A 752 18.22 -22.04 -16.73
C PHE A 752 19.62 -21.69 -16.24
N LEU A 753 20.05 -22.29 -15.13
CA LEU A 753 21.42 -22.19 -14.64
C LEU A 753 22.43 -22.80 -15.63
N ALA A 754 22.17 -24.00 -16.13
CA ALA A 754 23.06 -24.70 -17.08
C ALA A 754 23.22 -23.95 -18.41
N ARG A 755 22.13 -23.38 -18.95
CA ARG A 755 22.16 -22.56 -20.18
C ARG A 755 23.10 -21.37 -20.05
N ALA A 756 23.05 -20.68 -18.91
CA ALA A 756 23.90 -19.52 -18.67
C ALA A 756 25.39 -19.91 -18.55
N GLU A 757 25.70 -21.04 -17.92
CA GLU A 757 27.08 -21.56 -17.83
C GLU A 757 27.64 -21.87 -19.23
N ASN A 758 26.86 -22.54 -20.07
CA ASN A 758 27.27 -22.88 -21.44
C ASN A 758 27.52 -21.62 -22.29
N LYS A 759 26.69 -20.58 -22.14
CA LYS A 759 26.87 -19.30 -22.84
C LYS A 759 28.18 -18.62 -22.44
N ASN A 760 28.48 -18.57 -21.13
CA ASN A 760 29.72 -17.98 -20.63
C ASN A 760 30.96 -18.72 -21.16
N GLN A 761 30.95 -20.06 -21.18
CA GLN A 761 32.05 -20.86 -21.71
C GLN A 761 32.27 -20.62 -23.21
N GLN A 762 31.19 -20.47 -24.00
CA GLN A 762 31.29 -20.16 -25.43
C GLN A 762 31.85 -18.75 -25.69
N GLU A 763 31.47 -17.76 -24.87
CA GLU A 763 32.01 -16.40 -24.96
C GLU A 763 33.50 -16.33 -24.57
N GLU A 764 33.93 -17.07 -23.54
CA GLU A 764 35.34 -17.19 -23.15
C GLU A 764 36.17 -17.84 -24.26
N ALA A 765 35.71 -18.96 -24.82
CA ALA A 765 36.38 -19.62 -25.95
C ALA A 765 36.47 -18.71 -27.20
N ARG A 766 35.47 -17.85 -27.43
CA ARG A 766 35.49 -16.87 -28.51
C ARG A 766 36.49 -15.73 -28.25
N LYS A 767 36.65 -15.29 -26.99
CA LYS A 767 37.66 -14.29 -26.62
C LYS A 767 39.07 -14.85 -26.74
N GLU A 768 39.29 -16.10 -26.32
CA GLU A 768 40.59 -16.77 -26.44
C GLU A 768 41.01 -16.99 -27.91
N SER A 769 40.07 -17.37 -28.78
CA SER A 769 40.36 -17.54 -30.21
C SER A 769 40.68 -16.23 -30.95
N VAL A 770 40.20 -15.09 -30.46
CA VAL A 770 40.55 -13.75 -31.00
C VAL A 770 41.95 -13.30 -30.54
N VAL A 771 42.39 -13.71 -29.35
CA VAL A 771 43.74 -13.38 -28.83
C VAL A 771 44.83 -14.25 -29.46
N VAL A 772 44.50 -15.47 -29.90
CA VAL A 772 45.46 -16.36 -30.59
C VAL A 772 45.59 -16.05 -32.10
N SER A 773 44.70 -15.20 -32.64
CA SER A 773 44.71 -14.77 -34.05
C SER A 773 45.20 -13.32 -34.27
N SER A 774 45.66 -12.65 -33.20
CA SER A 774 46.42 -11.39 -33.23
C SER A 774 47.88 -11.63 -32.89
#